data_AF-T0T4G7-F1
#
_entry.id   AF-T0T4G7-F1
#
_cell.length_a   1.000
_cell.length_b   1.000
_cell.length_c   1.000
_cell.angle_alpha   90.00
_cell.angle_beta   90.00
_cell.angle_gamma   90.00
#
_symmetry.space_group_name_H-M   'P 1'
#
loop_
_entity.id
_entity.type
_entity.pdbx_description
1 polymer ?
#
loop_
_entity_poly.entity_id
_entity_poly.type
_entity_poly.pdbx_seq_one_letter_code
_entity_poly.pdbx_strand_id
1 'polypeptide(L)'
;MKKLSILIFITLYSCSTFGPQGQRNYRQTASFASFAKSCKSLVSDIFGGTSKSQIKKILLRLDEGEKLTDSERKKLLQKIHEIPFLEDRVALEKQLNSTGDLSPSHKKLIRNFIGRDILLGSNTDKKLYKKQYFGADESLPLSYGLEFELKLSENPAIVNSYRVKTIPEEQWHQLSFEKRLELAKEAQKNQDDVDHFLVRLSSAHPKLPEGLFIEPHGTIEGNDMIFDNLGDFNDLLTYFVEHFGVASFQSHVVMDARMQLDGLAGYTIFEYDRAQLASLENGFKRYLKDNTKTPSQNLIHHSLGPIDETIASRIQVYEDNLADGVTDFKTAGTKAVFAPNFRVNYPYGEGKMGFELRQFHKRDRHLFDAMVKLAGDLENYGGLDHYKKFSETPQTSIKTMRNILEQYDISPDKMDDFELFFISLNDEITKEVKRVGGARSGATLENRLLYPLRDWKNHPVKEVLSENELATYMARTDTAQKRFIREIEKLMDEVGVMDVNEETLKKVQVLIASWAQESKYSEFFQRLSDTIKGEKRDVKYSYLPELEFFKRGDDFTPEKADYTVPTYRFVKGESRESSAYSNYLENTFEVAYANIGQTGHVELRVGKNHYSIDNYALGASMTTDKAFSGFRNGATGRVYRLNRAQIKELNQRITEYIKTIRQRNFPPFDAWGGIEEVTEVSGGFKIVGKSKNKAKIKATLVEEGGEKFFESAGIRIPAIEKEGKLFIQTTNCTQGVMDILRTYLDINLGNYPSANMINNAFERGSVRVPYEAVIHY
;
A
#
# COMPACT_ATOMS: atom_id res chain seq x y z
N MET A 1 -19.61 57.15 11.18
CA MET A 1 -18.70 57.06 10.03
C MET A 1 -17.33 56.58 10.50
N LYS A 2 -16.89 55.39 10.10
CA LYS A 2 -15.47 55.03 9.95
C LYS A 2 -15.40 53.85 8.98
N LYS A 3 -14.81 54.13 7.81
CA LYS A 3 -14.62 53.25 6.66
C LYS A 3 -13.12 52.96 6.53
N LEU A 4 -12.83 51.75 6.07
CA LEU A 4 -11.72 51.34 5.19
C LEU A 4 -10.26 51.49 5.68
N SER A 5 -9.53 50.37 5.71
CA SER A 5 -8.46 50.05 4.73
C SER A 5 -7.56 48.94 5.26
N ILE A 6 -7.52 47.78 4.59
CA ILE A 6 -6.29 46.96 4.47
C ILE A 6 -6.27 46.38 3.05
N LEU A 7 -5.24 46.79 2.30
CA LEU A 7 -4.93 46.43 0.92
C LEU A 7 -3.64 45.58 0.91
N ILE A 8 -3.75 44.38 0.35
CA ILE A 8 -2.84 43.63 -0.54
C ILE A 8 -1.33 43.95 -0.49
N PHE A 9 -0.52 42.90 -0.25
CA PHE A 9 0.84 42.76 -0.79
C PHE A 9 0.97 41.41 -1.50
N ILE A 10 1.04 41.44 -2.83
CA ILE A 10 1.44 40.34 -3.73
C ILE A 10 2.56 40.87 -4.61
N THR A 11 3.73 40.25 -4.57
CA THR A 11 4.89 40.32 -5.50
C THR A 11 5.97 39.41 -4.89
N LEU A 12 6.72 38.51 -5.55
CA LEU A 12 7.12 38.25 -6.94
C LEU A 12 7.35 36.73 -7.12
N TYR A 13 7.12 36.17 -8.32
CA TYR A 13 8.14 35.47 -9.11
C TYR A 13 7.60 35.18 -10.53
N SER A 14 8.48 35.35 -11.50
CA SER A 14 8.31 35.54 -12.94
C SER A 14 8.11 34.26 -13.75
N CYS A 15 7.19 34.27 -14.72
CA CYS A 15 7.20 33.38 -15.89
C CYS A 15 7.30 34.23 -17.16
N SER A 16 8.40 34.08 -17.88
CA SER A 16 8.62 34.59 -19.24
C SER A 16 7.82 33.78 -20.27
N THR A 17 7.23 34.48 -21.23
CA THR A 17 6.48 33.94 -22.37
C THR A 17 7.39 33.57 -23.55
N PHE A 18 7.12 32.43 -24.20
CA PHE A 18 7.43 32.20 -25.63
C PHE A 18 6.28 31.42 -26.28
N GLY A 19 5.86 31.89 -27.46
CA GLY A 19 4.85 31.26 -28.33
C GLY A 19 5.45 30.22 -29.29
N PRO A 20 4.74 29.84 -30.36
CA PRO A 20 4.12 28.53 -30.51
C PRO A 20 4.85 27.63 -31.53
N GLN A 21 4.90 26.31 -31.26
CA GLN A 21 4.71 25.21 -32.23
C GLN A 21 5.14 23.86 -31.62
N GLY A 22 4.28 22.83 -31.79
CA GLY A 22 4.70 21.43 -31.85
C GLY A 22 4.76 20.62 -30.55
N GLN A 23 3.71 19.79 -30.35
CA GLN A 23 3.69 18.53 -29.60
C GLN A 23 3.90 18.50 -28.06
N ARG A 24 3.15 17.57 -27.45
CA ARG A 24 3.13 17.06 -26.05
C ARG A 24 2.19 17.76 -25.05
N ASN A 25 1.21 16.96 -24.59
CA ASN A 25 0.29 17.26 -23.49
C ASN A 25 1.05 17.58 -22.20
N TYR A 26 1.06 18.85 -21.82
CA TYR A 26 1.49 19.32 -20.49
C TYR A 26 0.26 19.64 -19.64
N ARG A 27 0.26 19.12 -18.41
CA ARG A 27 -0.67 19.50 -17.33
C ARG A 27 -0.63 21.01 -17.11
N GLN A 28 -1.77 21.70 -17.25
CA GLN A 28 -1.89 23.12 -16.89
C GLN A 28 -1.93 23.29 -15.37
N THR A 29 -1.11 24.22 -14.88
CA THR A 29 -1.15 24.75 -13.50
C THR A 29 -2.46 25.49 -13.23
N ALA A 30 -3.08 25.19 -12.09
CA ALA A 30 -4.29 25.85 -11.60
C ALA A 30 -4.12 27.38 -11.55
N SER A 31 -5.02 28.12 -12.21
CA SER A 31 -5.02 29.58 -12.16
C SER A 31 -5.35 30.10 -10.76
N PHE A 32 -4.76 31.22 -10.35
CA PHE A 32 -5.05 31.91 -9.08
C PHE A 32 -6.55 32.24 -8.88
N ALA A 33 -7.33 32.25 -9.98
CA ALA A 33 -8.78 32.42 -9.96
C ALA A 33 -9.55 31.19 -9.43
N SER A 34 -9.00 29.97 -9.53
CA SER A 34 -9.60 28.77 -8.90
C SER A 34 -9.33 28.72 -7.40
N PHE A 35 -8.15 29.19 -6.95
CA PHE A 35 -7.80 29.29 -5.53
C PHE A 35 -8.61 30.36 -4.79
N ALA A 36 -8.81 31.54 -5.41
CA ALA A 36 -9.62 32.61 -4.84
C ALA A 36 -11.13 32.28 -4.75
N LYS A 37 -11.65 31.42 -5.65
CA LYS A 37 -13.02 30.88 -5.55
C LYS A 37 -13.15 29.84 -4.42
N SER A 38 -12.12 29.02 -4.21
CA SER A 38 -12.05 28.03 -3.12
C SER A 38 -12.02 28.67 -1.72
N CYS A 39 -11.28 29.77 -1.53
CA CYS A 39 -11.25 30.44 -0.23
C CYS A 39 -12.56 31.17 0.12
N LYS A 40 -13.34 31.62 -0.88
CA LYS A 40 -14.63 32.27 -0.66
C LYS A 40 -15.73 31.29 -0.26
N SER A 41 -15.68 30.04 -0.74
CA SER A 41 -16.57 28.97 -0.27
C SER A 41 -16.18 28.48 1.13
N LEU A 42 -14.87 28.40 1.43
CA LEU A 42 -14.38 27.97 2.75
C LEU A 42 -14.82 28.90 3.90
N VAL A 43 -14.87 30.22 3.66
CA VAL A 43 -15.27 31.21 4.69
C VAL A 43 -16.79 31.27 4.89
N SER A 44 -17.57 30.93 3.85
CA SER A 44 -19.03 30.79 3.92
C SER A 44 -19.47 29.58 4.76
N ASP A 45 -18.74 28.46 4.66
CA ASP A 45 -19.05 27.22 5.39
C ASP A 45 -18.77 27.31 6.90
N ILE A 46 -17.88 28.20 7.34
CA ILE A 46 -17.48 28.32 8.75
C ILE A 46 -18.53 29.06 9.60
N PHE A 47 -19.38 29.92 9.01
CA PHE A 47 -20.32 30.75 9.78
C PHE A 47 -21.82 30.51 9.49
N GLY A 48 -22.18 29.58 8.61
CA GLY A 48 -23.59 29.24 8.34
C GLY A 48 -23.89 27.81 7.87
N GLY A 49 -22.89 26.93 7.77
CA GLY A 49 -23.04 25.60 7.19
C GLY A 49 -23.59 24.53 8.15
N THR A 50 -24.43 23.63 7.62
CA THR A 50 -24.84 22.40 8.31
C THR A 50 -23.65 21.44 8.45
N SER A 51 -23.18 21.20 9.68
CA SER A 51 -21.99 20.36 9.93
C SER A 51 -22.29 18.84 9.85
N LYS A 52 -21.26 18.03 9.52
CA LYS A 52 -21.35 16.55 9.51
C LYS A 52 -21.85 15.96 10.84
N SER A 53 -21.46 16.55 11.98
CA SER A 53 -21.94 16.15 13.31
C SER A 53 -23.44 16.36 13.50
N GLN A 54 -23.99 17.45 12.94
CA GLN A 54 -25.42 17.75 13.03
C GLN A 54 -26.25 16.83 12.14
N ILE A 55 -25.79 16.55 10.92
CA ILE A 55 -26.44 15.54 10.05
C ILE A 55 -26.38 14.15 10.71
N LYS A 56 -25.26 13.78 11.37
CA LYS A 56 -25.17 12.51 12.12
C LYS A 56 -26.28 12.35 13.16
N LYS A 57 -26.53 13.40 13.94
CA LYS A 57 -27.59 13.41 14.96
C LYS A 57 -28.97 13.25 14.33
N ILE A 58 -29.22 13.90 13.19
CA ILE A 58 -30.47 13.77 12.43
C ILE A 58 -30.70 12.33 11.97
N LEU A 59 -29.66 11.67 11.46
CA LEU A 59 -29.75 10.29 10.99
C LEU A 59 -30.03 9.30 12.12
N LEU A 60 -29.36 9.44 13.27
CA LEU A 60 -29.58 8.58 14.43
C LEU A 60 -31.04 8.67 14.91
N ARG A 61 -31.59 9.89 14.98
CA ARG A 61 -33.00 10.09 15.34
C ARG A 61 -33.98 9.50 14.32
N LEU A 62 -33.66 9.60 13.03
CA LEU A 62 -34.48 8.99 11.98
C LEU A 62 -34.53 7.46 12.08
N ASP A 63 -33.40 6.85 12.43
CA ASP A 63 -33.25 5.40 12.65
C ASP A 63 -33.98 4.94 13.92
N GLU A 64 -33.97 5.75 14.98
CA GLU A 64 -34.72 5.54 16.24
C GLU A 64 -36.25 5.77 16.06
N GLY A 65 -36.68 6.21 14.88
CA GLY A 65 -38.09 6.44 14.57
C GLY A 65 -38.63 7.78 15.08
N GLU A 66 -37.77 8.68 15.55
CA GLU A 66 -38.17 9.98 16.06
C GLU A 66 -38.57 10.97 14.96
N LYS A 67 -39.36 11.97 15.35
CA LYS A 67 -39.77 13.07 14.46
C LYS A 67 -38.66 14.13 14.35
N LEU A 68 -38.43 14.58 13.13
CA LEU A 68 -37.53 15.70 12.85
C LEU A 68 -38.15 17.03 13.28
N THR A 69 -37.33 17.86 13.93
CA THR A 69 -37.65 19.27 14.19
C THR A 69 -37.56 20.10 12.90
N ASP A 70 -38.19 21.27 12.89
CA ASP A 70 -38.15 22.21 11.76
C ASP A 70 -36.71 22.66 11.43
N SER A 71 -35.86 22.78 12.45
CA SER A 71 -34.44 23.10 12.27
C SER A 71 -33.70 21.97 11.53
N GLU A 72 -33.99 20.72 11.85
CA GLU A 72 -33.36 19.55 11.21
C GLU A 72 -33.87 19.35 9.77
N ARG A 73 -35.17 19.59 9.52
CA ARG A 73 -35.75 19.59 8.18
C ARG A 73 -35.09 20.65 7.27
N LYS A 74 -34.90 21.87 7.78
CA LYS A 74 -34.18 22.94 7.05
C LYS A 74 -32.74 22.57 6.73
N LYS A 75 -32.05 21.87 7.64
CA LYS A 75 -30.68 21.38 7.42
C LYS A 75 -30.60 20.30 6.34
N LEU A 76 -31.58 19.39 6.29
CA LEU A 76 -31.69 18.40 5.21
C LEU A 76 -32.07 19.04 3.87
N LEU A 77 -32.94 20.06 3.87
CA LEU A 77 -33.29 20.82 2.67
C LEU A 77 -32.07 21.52 2.05
N GLN A 78 -31.19 22.10 2.87
CA GLN A 78 -29.91 22.67 2.38
C GLN A 78 -29.01 21.64 1.69
N LYS A 79 -29.20 20.36 1.99
CA LYS A 79 -28.41 19.23 1.49
C LYS A 79 -29.12 18.42 0.41
N ILE A 80 -30.34 18.81 0.02
CA ILE A 80 -31.16 18.04 -0.91
C ILE A 80 -30.60 17.96 -2.33
N HIS A 81 -29.73 18.91 -2.68
CA HIS A 81 -28.98 18.90 -3.94
C HIS A 81 -28.04 17.69 -4.06
N GLU A 82 -27.67 17.05 -2.94
CA GLU A 82 -26.87 15.81 -2.91
C GLU A 82 -27.67 14.60 -3.43
N ILE A 83 -29.00 14.71 -3.60
CA ILE A 83 -29.85 13.68 -4.25
C ILE A 83 -29.88 13.97 -5.75
N PRO A 84 -29.39 13.05 -6.62
CA PRO A 84 -29.18 13.33 -8.04
C PRO A 84 -30.46 13.30 -8.89
N PHE A 85 -31.56 12.75 -8.36
CA PHE A 85 -32.81 12.56 -9.08
C PHE A 85 -33.77 13.74 -8.84
N LEU A 86 -34.18 14.43 -9.90
CA LEU A 86 -35.07 15.59 -9.77
C LEU A 86 -36.43 15.22 -9.17
N GLU A 87 -37.03 14.10 -9.59
CA GLU A 87 -38.32 13.65 -9.06
C GLU A 87 -38.23 13.29 -7.57
N ASP A 88 -37.21 12.52 -7.15
CA ASP A 88 -37.00 12.19 -5.73
C ASP A 88 -36.62 13.41 -4.91
N ARG A 89 -35.84 14.35 -5.49
CA ARG A 89 -35.47 15.61 -4.85
C ARG A 89 -36.70 16.45 -4.61
N VAL A 90 -37.54 16.66 -5.62
CA VAL A 90 -38.79 17.44 -5.51
C VAL A 90 -39.78 16.76 -4.57
N ALA A 91 -39.89 15.43 -4.61
CA ALA A 91 -40.75 14.67 -3.70
C ALA A 91 -40.28 14.80 -2.24
N LEU A 92 -38.98 14.62 -1.99
CA LEU A 92 -38.40 14.78 -0.66
C LEU A 92 -38.45 16.24 -0.19
N GLU A 93 -38.24 17.21 -1.09
CA GLU A 93 -38.33 18.65 -0.79
C GLU A 93 -39.72 19.00 -0.31
N LYS A 94 -40.74 18.55 -1.03
CA LYS A 94 -42.15 18.71 -0.65
C LYS A 94 -42.43 18.06 0.70
N GLN A 95 -41.90 16.87 0.95
CA GLN A 95 -42.11 16.16 2.22
C GLN A 95 -41.39 16.84 3.39
N LEU A 96 -40.16 17.32 3.20
CA LEU A 96 -39.38 18.04 4.21
C LEU A 96 -39.99 19.41 4.52
N ASN A 97 -40.57 20.08 3.53
CA ASN A 97 -41.32 21.33 3.70
C ASN A 97 -42.72 21.12 4.35
N SER A 98 -43.21 19.88 4.40
CA SER A 98 -44.45 19.53 5.10
C SER A 98 -44.17 19.13 6.55
N THR A 99 -45.19 19.18 7.43
CA THR A 99 -45.13 18.66 8.80
C THR A 99 -45.31 17.14 8.90
N GLY A 100 -45.51 16.46 7.76
CA GLY A 100 -45.74 15.02 7.69
C GLY A 100 -44.50 14.20 8.01
N ASP A 101 -44.70 12.98 8.52
CA ASP A 101 -43.61 12.04 8.78
C ASP A 101 -42.94 11.60 7.47
N LEU A 102 -41.64 11.36 7.51
CA LEU A 102 -40.90 10.88 6.35
C LEU A 102 -41.23 9.40 6.11
N SER A 103 -41.63 9.05 4.90
CA SER A 103 -41.81 7.67 4.48
C SER A 103 -40.49 6.89 4.57
N PRO A 104 -40.54 5.54 4.66
CA PRO A 104 -39.33 4.71 4.63
C PRO A 104 -38.45 4.96 3.40
N SER A 105 -39.04 5.23 2.23
CA SER A 105 -38.32 5.57 1.01
C SER A 105 -37.54 6.88 1.13
N HIS A 106 -38.15 7.92 1.70
CA HIS A 106 -37.50 9.21 1.95
C HIS A 106 -36.37 9.12 2.99
N LYS A 107 -36.58 8.34 4.06
CA LYS A 107 -35.51 8.07 5.05
C LYS A 107 -34.31 7.39 4.39
N LYS A 108 -34.56 6.42 3.49
CA LYS A 108 -33.50 5.73 2.74
C LYS A 108 -32.76 6.68 1.78
N LEU A 109 -33.47 7.60 1.11
CA LEU A 109 -32.85 8.64 0.28
C LEU A 109 -31.91 9.55 1.10
N ILE A 110 -32.39 10.05 2.25
CA ILE A 110 -31.57 10.87 3.15
C ILE A 110 -30.33 10.09 3.62
N ARG A 111 -30.51 8.82 4.03
CA ARG A 111 -29.41 7.96 4.48
C ARG A 111 -28.36 7.74 3.40
N ASN A 112 -28.79 7.44 2.18
CA ASN A 112 -27.91 7.04 1.08
C ASN A 112 -27.21 8.20 0.40
N PHE A 113 -27.83 9.39 0.36
CA PHE A 113 -27.28 10.52 -0.39
C PHE A 113 -26.76 11.66 0.49
N ILE A 114 -27.42 11.94 1.63
CA ILE A 114 -27.03 13.04 2.53
C ILE A 114 -26.20 12.54 3.72
N GLY A 115 -26.54 11.36 4.24
CA GLY A 115 -25.98 10.81 5.46
C GLY A 115 -24.81 9.84 5.30
N ARG A 116 -24.49 9.47 4.06
CA ARG A 116 -23.65 8.31 3.77
C ARG A 116 -22.22 8.44 4.27
N ASP A 117 -21.53 9.52 3.91
CA ASP A 117 -20.15 9.80 4.36
C ASP A 117 -20.02 9.88 5.89
N ILE A 118 -21.13 10.20 6.57
CA ILE A 118 -21.19 10.37 8.02
C ILE A 118 -21.43 9.04 8.72
N LEU A 119 -22.25 8.17 8.12
CA LEU A 119 -22.51 6.81 8.60
C LEU A 119 -21.30 5.90 8.37
N LEU A 120 -20.67 5.98 7.18
CA LEU A 120 -19.43 5.29 6.86
C LEU A 120 -18.30 5.70 7.82
N GLY A 121 -18.23 6.97 8.21
CA GLY A 121 -17.26 7.48 9.19
C GLY A 121 -17.37 6.94 10.64
N SER A 122 -18.45 6.23 11.01
CA SER A 122 -18.60 5.64 12.37
C SER A 122 -18.11 4.20 12.49
N ASN A 123 -18.07 3.45 11.39
CA ASN A 123 -17.73 2.02 11.33
C ASN A 123 -16.42 1.76 10.57
N THR A 124 -15.65 2.80 10.31
CA THR A 124 -14.45 2.75 9.47
C THR A 124 -13.25 2.32 10.29
N ASP A 125 -12.63 1.20 9.90
CA ASP A 125 -11.34 0.81 10.44
C ASP A 125 -10.30 1.87 10.03
N LYS A 126 -9.87 2.68 11.00
CA LYS A 126 -8.90 3.75 10.80
C LYS A 126 -7.57 3.24 10.23
N LYS A 127 -7.26 1.95 10.37
CA LYS A 127 -6.05 1.35 9.78
C LYS A 127 -6.10 1.38 8.26
N LEU A 128 -7.27 1.22 7.64
CA LEU A 128 -7.42 1.19 6.18
C LEU A 128 -7.08 2.53 5.51
N TYR A 129 -7.21 3.63 6.24
CA TYR A 129 -6.89 4.98 5.76
C TYR A 129 -5.41 5.35 5.95
N LYS A 130 -4.62 4.47 6.58
CA LYS A 130 -3.18 4.65 6.63
C LYS A 130 -2.60 4.25 5.28
N LYS A 131 -1.64 5.04 4.82
CA LYS A 131 -0.82 4.66 3.68
C LYS A 131 0.01 3.45 4.06
N GLN A 132 0.00 2.42 3.22
CA GLN A 132 0.87 1.26 3.36
C GLN A 132 2.08 1.41 2.46
N TYR A 133 3.14 0.68 2.81
CA TYR A 133 4.45 0.83 2.22
C TYR A 133 5.06 -0.53 1.97
N PHE A 134 5.71 -0.72 0.82
CA PHE A 134 6.34 -2.00 0.48
C PHE A 134 7.45 -2.33 1.49
N GLY A 135 7.35 -3.48 2.16
CA GLY A 135 8.25 -3.86 3.25
C GLY A 135 8.25 -2.88 4.44
N ALA A 136 7.18 -2.10 4.61
CA ALA A 136 7.06 -1.00 5.57
C ALA A 136 8.08 0.15 5.37
N ASP A 137 8.66 0.30 4.17
CA ASP A 137 9.56 1.41 3.83
C ASP A 137 8.77 2.64 3.34
N GLU A 138 8.67 3.69 4.16
CA GLU A 138 7.93 4.92 3.85
C GLU A 138 8.32 5.60 2.52
N SER A 139 9.52 5.31 1.99
CA SER A 139 9.96 5.80 0.68
C SER A 139 9.37 5.04 -0.51
N LEU A 140 8.75 3.90 -0.25
CA LEU A 140 8.15 2.98 -1.23
C LEU A 140 6.64 2.86 -1.00
N PRO A 141 5.86 3.94 -1.25
CA PRO A 141 4.42 3.92 -1.06
C PRO A 141 3.75 2.90 -1.98
N LEU A 142 2.82 2.15 -1.39
CA LEU A 142 1.83 1.39 -2.15
C LEU A 142 0.67 2.30 -2.55
N SER A 143 0.07 1.99 -3.69
CA SER A 143 -1.21 2.56 -4.13
C SER A 143 -2.09 1.45 -4.69
N TYR A 144 -3.37 1.73 -4.87
CA TYR A 144 -4.36 0.71 -5.21
C TYR A 144 -5.13 1.13 -6.45
N GLY A 145 -5.11 0.31 -7.48
CA GLY A 145 -5.90 0.50 -8.70
C GLY A 145 -7.25 -0.21 -8.60
N LEU A 146 -8.29 0.38 -9.18
CA LEU A 146 -9.61 -0.24 -9.40
C LEU A 146 -10.02 -0.07 -10.86
N GLU A 147 -10.55 -1.14 -11.43
CA GLU A 147 -11.22 -1.17 -12.72
C GLU A 147 -12.58 -1.86 -12.52
N PHE A 148 -13.58 -1.51 -13.32
CA PHE A 148 -14.86 -2.20 -13.33
C PHE A 148 -15.37 -2.42 -14.75
N GLU A 149 -16.11 -3.50 -14.93
CA GLU A 149 -16.88 -3.80 -16.12
C GLU A 149 -18.34 -4.06 -15.77
N LEU A 150 -19.25 -3.48 -16.55
CA LEU A 150 -20.69 -3.58 -16.34
C LEU A 150 -21.47 -3.80 -17.63
N LYS A 151 -22.75 -4.16 -17.47
CA LYS A 151 -23.74 -4.15 -18.55
C LYS A 151 -24.90 -3.22 -18.17
N LEU A 152 -25.37 -2.39 -19.11
CA LEU A 152 -26.52 -1.49 -18.85
C LEU A 152 -27.79 -2.25 -18.43
N SER A 153 -27.95 -3.51 -18.84
CA SER A 153 -29.08 -4.35 -18.41
C SER A 153 -28.99 -4.77 -16.94
N GLU A 154 -27.79 -4.85 -16.38
CA GLU A 154 -27.53 -5.30 -15.02
C GLU A 154 -27.30 -4.13 -14.06
N ASN A 155 -26.68 -3.05 -14.56
CA ASN A 155 -26.33 -1.85 -13.81
C ASN A 155 -26.93 -0.59 -14.47
N PRO A 156 -28.26 -0.52 -14.67
CA PRO A 156 -28.89 0.56 -15.43
C PRO A 156 -28.73 1.93 -14.76
N ALA A 157 -28.53 1.97 -13.44
CA ALA A 157 -28.34 3.20 -12.68
C ALA A 157 -27.04 3.95 -13.00
N ILE A 158 -26.10 3.36 -13.77
CA ILE A 158 -24.87 4.04 -14.19
C ILE A 158 -25.15 5.34 -14.97
N VAL A 159 -26.27 5.40 -15.70
CA VAL A 159 -26.74 6.58 -16.46
C VAL A 159 -27.12 7.78 -15.58
N ASN A 160 -27.12 7.61 -14.27
CA ASN A 160 -27.32 8.68 -13.30
C ASN A 160 -26.02 9.40 -12.93
N SER A 161 -24.88 8.80 -13.22
CA SER A 161 -23.55 9.37 -13.01
C SER A 161 -22.80 9.64 -14.30
N TYR A 162 -23.31 9.12 -15.42
CA TYR A 162 -22.74 9.30 -16.75
C TYR A 162 -23.80 9.69 -17.76
N ARG A 163 -23.38 10.43 -18.79
CA ARG A 163 -24.18 10.80 -19.96
C ARG A 163 -23.53 10.32 -21.23
N VAL A 164 -24.32 10.14 -22.28
CA VAL A 164 -23.77 9.94 -23.63
C VAL A 164 -22.97 11.18 -24.03
N LYS A 165 -21.73 11.00 -24.50
CA LYS A 165 -20.76 12.07 -24.82
C LYS A 165 -21.36 13.16 -25.73
N THR A 166 -22.17 12.76 -26.70
CA THR A 166 -22.81 13.63 -27.70
C THR A 166 -23.97 14.46 -27.16
N ILE A 167 -24.50 14.15 -25.97
CA ILE A 167 -25.65 14.84 -25.38
C ILE A 167 -25.14 15.79 -24.28
N PRO A 168 -25.42 17.10 -24.35
CA PRO A 168 -25.07 18.05 -23.29
C PRO A 168 -25.65 17.68 -21.92
N GLU A 169 -24.93 17.98 -20.84
CA GLU A 169 -25.35 17.64 -19.46
C GLU A 169 -26.69 18.28 -19.07
N GLU A 170 -26.93 19.53 -19.47
CA GLU A 170 -28.22 20.22 -19.24
C GLU A 170 -29.40 19.48 -19.88
N GLN A 171 -29.21 19.00 -21.12
CA GLN A 171 -30.23 18.22 -21.82
C GLN A 171 -30.41 16.85 -21.18
N TRP A 172 -29.31 16.19 -20.77
CA TRP A 172 -29.35 14.88 -20.12
C TRP A 172 -30.21 14.90 -18.84
N HIS A 173 -30.08 15.96 -18.03
CA HIS A 173 -30.84 16.13 -16.79
C HIS A 173 -32.34 16.31 -17.01
N GLN A 174 -32.78 16.78 -18.19
CA GLN A 174 -34.20 16.93 -18.52
C GLN A 174 -34.86 15.62 -18.95
N LEU A 175 -34.08 14.59 -19.29
CA LEU A 175 -34.59 13.29 -19.71
C LEU A 175 -35.03 12.44 -18.52
N SER A 176 -36.08 11.62 -18.70
CA SER A 176 -36.43 10.56 -17.75
C SER A 176 -35.34 9.49 -17.69
N PHE A 177 -35.35 8.69 -16.62
CA PHE A 177 -34.42 7.58 -16.46
C PHE A 177 -34.49 6.58 -17.62
N GLU A 178 -35.70 6.21 -18.04
CA GLU A 178 -35.95 5.27 -19.14
C GLU A 178 -35.37 5.80 -20.45
N LYS A 179 -35.53 7.10 -20.72
CA LYS A 179 -35.00 7.70 -21.93
C LYS A 179 -33.48 7.79 -21.91
N ARG A 180 -32.87 8.10 -20.77
CA ARG A 180 -31.40 8.05 -20.59
C ARG A 180 -30.87 6.65 -20.86
N LEU A 181 -31.52 5.63 -20.31
CA LEU A 181 -31.13 4.24 -20.51
C LEU A 181 -31.29 3.78 -21.97
N GLU A 182 -32.38 4.17 -22.63
CA GLU A 182 -32.62 3.91 -24.05
C GLU A 182 -31.50 4.51 -24.91
N LEU A 183 -31.17 5.78 -24.71
CA LEU A 183 -30.11 6.48 -25.45
C LEU A 183 -28.73 5.91 -25.17
N ALA A 184 -28.45 5.50 -23.93
CA ALA A 184 -27.19 4.84 -23.58
C ALA A 184 -27.05 3.48 -24.28
N LYS A 185 -28.14 2.68 -24.36
CA LYS A 185 -28.16 1.41 -25.08
C LYS A 185 -28.02 1.58 -26.58
N GLU A 186 -28.61 2.63 -27.15
CA GLU A 186 -28.46 2.97 -28.56
C GLU A 186 -27.03 3.41 -28.87
N ALA A 187 -26.45 4.28 -28.04
CA ALA A 187 -25.06 4.70 -28.17
C ALA A 187 -24.09 3.51 -28.06
N GLN A 188 -24.38 2.54 -27.19
CA GLN A 188 -23.58 1.32 -27.06
C GLN A 188 -23.56 0.47 -28.34
N LYS A 189 -24.66 0.42 -29.10
CA LYS A 189 -24.76 -0.38 -30.34
C LYS A 189 -24.03 0.23 -31.52
N ASN A 190 -23.87 1.55 -31.52
CA ASN A 190 -23.38 2.33 -32.66
C ASN A 190 -21.89 2.74 -32.49
N GLN A 191 -21.18 2.11 -31.56
CA GLN A 191 -19.79 2.40 -31.22
C GLN A 191 -18.90 1.24 -31.69
N ASP A 192 -17.85 1.56 -32.45
CA ASP A 192 -16.98 0.56 -33.08
C ASP A 192 -15.64 0.34 -32.34
N ASP A 193 -15.13 1.25 -31.49
CA ASP A 193 -14.03 0.99 -30.51
C ASP A 193 -13.64 2.22 -29.62
N VAL A 194 -12.97 1.94 -28.47
CA VAL A 194 -12.20 2.73 -27.43
C VAL A 194 -12.59 4.17 -27.02
N ASP A 195 -13.38 4.90 -27.80
CA ASP A 195 -13.66 6.30 -27.52
C ASP A 195 -14.71 6.41 -26.40
N HIS A 196 -14.40 7.12 -25.30
CA HIS A 196 -15.31 7.26 -24.15
C HIS A 196 -16.72 7.67 -24.60
N PHE A 197 -17.67 6.74 -24.65
CA PHE A 197 -19.02 6.99 -25.17
C PHE A 197 -19.95 7.50 -24.08
N LEU A 198 -19.67 7.11 -22.83
CA LEU A 198 -20.26 7.69 -21.63
C LEU A 198 -19.23 8.59 -20.94
N VAL A 199 -19.64 9.79 -20.55
CA VAL A 199 -18.80 10.78 -19.86
C VAL A 199 -19.42 11.10 -18.51
N ARG A 200 -18.58 11.20 -17.48
CA ARG A 200 -18.99 11.46 -16.12
C ARG A 200 -19.68 12.82 -16.00
N LEU A 201 -20.81 12.85 -15.31
CA LEU A 201 -21.53 14.08 -14.98
C LEU A 201 -20.75 14.91 -13.96
N SER A 202 -20.89 16.24 -14.01
CA SER A 202 -20.25 17.13 -13.04
C SER A 202 -20.73 16.89 -11.59
N SER A 203 -21.93 16.35 -11.43
CA SER A 203 -22.56 15.99 -10.15
C SER A 203 -22.21 14.58 -9.65
N ALA A 204 -21.55 13.75 -10.45
CA ALA A 204 -21.17 12.39 -10.07
C ALA A 204 -19.97 12.38 -9.10
N HIS A 205 -19.77 11.25 -8.41
CA HIS A 205 -18.66 11.08 -7.47
C HIS A 205 -17.30 11.36 -8.17
N PRO A 206 -16.45 12.24 -7.62
CA PRO A 206 -15.24 12.73 -8.30
C PRO A 206 -14.17 11.67 -8.56
N LYS A 207 -14.19 10.58 -7.79
CA LYS A 207 -13.26 9.45 -7.95
C LYS A 207 -13.69 8.42 -8.99
N LEU A 208 -14.87 8.57 -9.61
CA LEU A 208 -15.25 7.77 -10.77
C LEU A 208 -14.47 8.23 -12.02
N PRO A 209 -14.18 7.33 -12.98
CA PRO A 209 -13.44 7.69 -14.19
C PRO A 209 -14.17 8.77 -15.00
N GLU A 210 -13.42 9.58 -15.74
CA GLU A 210 -13.99 10.68 -16.53
C GLU A 210 -14.87 10.19 -17.69
N GLY A 211 -14.58 8.99 -18.21
CA GLY A 211 -15.39 8.36 -19.25
C GLY A 211 -15.37 6.85 -19.13
N LEU A 212 -16.32 6.22 -19.83
CA LEU A 212 -16.44 4.78 -19.97
C LEU A 212 -16.43 4.43 -21.45
N PHE A 213 -15.82 3.30 -21.78
CA PHE A 213 -15.70 2.79 -23.14
C PHE A 213 -16.24 1.36 -23.23
N ILE A 214 -16.38 0.86 -24.45
CA ILE A 214 -16.92 -0.47 -24.72
C ILE A 214 -15.75 -1.42 -24.96
N GLU A 215 -15.77 -2.55 -24.26
CA GLU A 215 -14.82 -3.63 -24.49
C GLU A 215 -15.25 -4.50 -25.69
N PRO A 216 -14.32 -5.21 -26.37
CA PRO A 216 -14.63 -6.05 -27.53
C PRO A 216 -15.70 -7.12 -27.30
N HIS A 217 -15.91 -7.56 -26.04
CA HIS A 217 -16.98 -8.49 -25.65
C HIS A 217 -18.30 -7.82 -25.24
N GLY A 218 -18.43 -6.50 -25.46
CA GLY A 218 -19.67 -5.74 -25.30
C GLY A 218 -20.01 -5.32 -23.88
N THR A 219 -19.10 -5.44 -22.92
CA THR A 219 -19.23 -4.81 -21.59
C THR A 219 -18.74 -3.37 -21.65
N ILE A 220 -19.10 -2.59 -20.64
CA ILE A 220 -18.67 -1.20 -20.48
C ILE A 220 -17.63 -1.15 -19.38
N GLU A 221 -16.44 -0.65 -19.68
CA GLU A 221 -15.32 -0.57 -18.75
C GLU A 221 -15.12 0.87 -18.23
N GLY A 222 -14.77 0.97 -16.96
CA GLY A 222 -14.16 2.15 -16.36
C GLY A 222 -12.88 1.78 -15.63
N ASN A 223 -11.79 2.46 -15.96
CA ASN A 223 -10.43 2.19 -15.45
C ASN A 223 -9.77 3.46 -14.88
N ASP A 224 -8.44 3.47 -14.74
CA ASP A 224 -7.62 4.62 -14.33
C ASP A 224 -7.92 5.20 -12.93
N MET A 225 -8.60 4.43 -12.05
CA MET A 225 -8.86 4.84 -10.66
C MET A 225 -7.72 4.38 -9.74
N ILE A 226 -6.94 5.32 -9.20
CA ILE A 226 -5.82 5.03 -8.27
C ILE A 226 -6.05 5.69 -6.91
N PHE A 227 -5.81 4.95 -5.83
CA PHE A 227 -5.99 5.39 -4.44
C PHE A 227 -4.70 5.25 -3.64
N ASP A 228 -4.46 6.20 -2.73
CA ASP A 228 -3.29 6.18 -1.83
C ASP A 228 -3.46 5.24 -0.61
N ASN A 229 -4.69 4.82 -0.30
CA ASN A 229 -5.01 3.97 0.85
C ASN A 229 -6.23 3.06 0.56
N LEU A 230 -6.33 1.96 1.31
CA LEU A 230 -7.41 0.97 1.16
C LEU A 230 -8.78 1.49 1.60
N GLY A 231 -8.84 2.48 2.49
CA GLY A 231 -10.07 3.10 2.96
C GLY A 231 -10.79 3.84 1.83
N ASP A 232 -10.07 4.71 1.12
CA ASP A 232 -10.57 5.44 -0.03
C ASP A 232 -10.99 4.52 -1.19
N PHE A 233 -10.25 3.42 -1.39
CA PHE A 233 -10.60 2.35 -2.33
C PHE A 233 -11.95 1.71 -1.95
N ASN A 234 -12.08 1.28 -0.69
CA ASN A 234 -13.29 0.62 -0.19
C ASN A 234 -14.51 1.54 -0.21
N ASP A 235 -14.31 2.83 0.06
CA ASP A 235 -15.39 3.83 0.00
C ASP A 235 -15.94 3.97 -1.42
N LEU A 236 -15.07 4.00 -2.44
CA LEU A 236 -15.54 4.02 -3.83
C LEU A 236 -16.18 2.70 -4.23
N LEU A 237 -15.59 1.55 -3.89
CA LEU A 237 -16.16 0.25 -4.20
C LEU A 237 -17.55 0.08 -3.59
N THR A 238 -17.71 0.46 -2.32
CA THR A 238 -18.99 0.46 -1.62
C THR A 238 -19.95 1.47 -2.25
N TYR A 239 -19.48 2.67 -2.65
CA TYR A 239 -20.27 3.64 -3.42
C TYR A 239 -20.83 3.00 -4.69
N PHE A 240 -19.95 2.41 -5.48
CA PHE A 240 -20.32 1.83 -6.75
C PHE A 240 -21.40 0.75 -6.58
N VAL A 241 -21.18 -0.22 -5.69
CA VAL A 241 -22.10 -1.35 -5.49
C VAL A 241 -23.46 -0.88 -4.98
N GLU A 242 -23.50 0.10 -4.06
CA GLU A 242 -24.76 0.62 -3.52
C GLU A 242 -25.54 1.47 -4.53
N HIS A 243 -24.84 2.20 -5.42
CA HIS A 243 -25.47 3.13 -6.37
C HIS A 243 -25.83 2.47 -7.70
N PHE A 244 -25.01 1.53 -8.17
CA PHE A 244 -25.13 0.93 -9.51
C PHE A 244 -25.40 -0.57 -9.47
N GLY A 245 -25.30 -1.20 -8.31
CA GLY A 245 -25.38 -2.65 -8.16
C GLY A 245 -24.02 -3.33 -8.35
N VAL A 246 -24.00 -4.63 -8.12
CA VAL A 246 -22.80 -5.46 -8.30
C VAL A 246 -22.39 -5.52 -9.77
N ALA A 247 -21.10 -5.36 -10.05
CA ALA A 247 -20.49 -5.44 -11.37
C ALA A 247 -19.29 -6.39 -11.33
N SER A 248 -18.53 -6.48 -12.42
CA SER A 248 -17.21 -7.10 -12.39
C SER A 248 -16.16 -6.07 -12.01
N PHE A 249 -15.24 -6.42 -11.13
CA PHE A 249 -14.19 -5.50 -10.66
C PHE A 249 -12.82 -6.14 -10.80
N GLN A 250 -11.80 -5.38 -11.19
CA GLN A 250 -10.40 -5.79 -11.15
C GLN A 250 -9.63 -4.79 -10.30
N SER A 251 -8.62 -5.23 -9.55
CA SER A 251 -7.90 -4.33 -8.64
C SER A 251 -6.42 -4.63 -8.61
N HIS A 252 -5.61 -3.59 -8.50
CA HIS A 252 -4.16 -3.69 -8.73
C HIS A 252 -3.40 -3.15 -7.51
N VAL A 253 -2.33 -3.81 -7.08
CA VAL A 253 -1.38 -3.20 -6.13
C VAL A 253 -0.29 -2.50 -6.92
N VAL A 254 -0.17 -1.20 -6.73
CA VAL A 254 0.74 -0.33 -7.47
C VAL A 254 1.98 -0.04 -6.62
N MET A 255 3.17 -0.24 -7.19
CA MET A 255 4.47 -0.06 -6.55
C MET A 255 5.52 0.49 -7.52
N ASP A 256 6.74 0.77 -7.06
CA ASP A 256 7.87 1.15 -7.94
C ASP A 256 8.27 -0.04 -8.82
N ALA A 257 8.41 0.18 -10.13
CA ALA A 257 8.70 -0.86 -11.10
C ALA A 257 10.08 -1.53 -10.92
N ARG A 258 10.96 -0.95 -10.10
CA ARG A 258 12.29 -1.51 -9.77
C ARG A 258 12.27 -2.44 -8.55
N MET A 259 11.11 -2.66 -7.94
CA MET A 259 11.01 -3.57 -6.80
C MET A 259 11.13 -5.02 -7.27
N GLN A 260 11.98 -5.79 -6.59
CA GLN A 260 12.02 -7.24 -6.77
C GLN A 260 10.86 -7.86 -6.00
N LEU A 261 9.95 -8.48 -6.76
CA LEU A 261 8.75 -9.12 -6.27
C LEU A 261 8.90 -10.64 -6.35
N ASP A 262 9.84 -11.16 -5.56
CA ASP A 262 10.11 -12.60 -5.51
C ASP A 262 8.89 -13.37 -4.96
N GLY A 263 8.59 -14.55 -5.50
CA GLY A 263 7.44 -15.42 -5.19
C GLY A 263 6.13 -15.07 -5.92
N LEU A 264 6.19 -14.20 -6.91
CA LEU A 264 5.04 -13.68 -7.65
C LEU A 264 4.31 -14.71 -8.53
N ALA A 265 5.07 -15.48 -9.31
CA ALA A 265 4.50 -16.55 -10.12
C ALA A 265 3.80 -17.58 -9.22
N GLY A 266 4.42 -17.85 -8.08
CA GLY A 266 3.86 -18.71 -7.05
C GLY A 266 2.54 -18.18 -6.49
N TYR A 267 2.48 -16.90 -6.12
CA TYR A 267 1.24 -16.28 -5.62
C TYR A 267 0.11 -16.34 -6.66
N THR A 268 0.46 -16.10 -7.92
CA THR A 268 -0.48 -16.16 -9.05
C THR A 268 -1.10 -17.55 -9.20
N ILE A 269 -0.27 -18.60 -9.17
CA ILE A 269 -0.73 -20.00 -9.27
C ILE A 269 -1.56 -20.37 -8.03
N PHE A 270 -1.12 -19.97 -6.84
CA PHE A 270 -1.88 -20.17 -5.60
C PHE A 270 -3.29 -19.56 -5.66
N GLU A 271 -3.40 -18.30 -6.09
CA GLU A 271 -4.69 -17.60 -6.21
C GLU A 271 -5.57 -18.20 -7.31
N TYR A 272 -4.97 -18.66 -8.42
CA TYR A 272 -5.69 -19.40 -9.46
C TYR A 272 -6.34 -20.66 -8.90
N ASP A 273 -5.57 -21.52 -8.25
CA ASP A 273 -6.09 -22.78 -7.72
C ASP A 273 -7.18 -22.55 -6.68
N ARG A 274 -6.93 -21.61 -5.75
CA ARG A 274 -7.91 -21.22 -4.72
C ARG A 274 -9.22 -20.75 -5.35
N ALA A 275 -9.14 -19.89 -6.36
CA ALA A 275 -10.32 -19.36 -7.04
C ALA A 275 -11.05 -20.41 -7.88
N GLN A 276 -10.30 -21.29 -8.53
CA GLN A 276 -10.83 -22.36 -9.39
C GLN A 276 -11.61 -23.39 -8.57
N LEU A 277 -11.01 -23.86 -7.48
CA LEU A 277 -11.65 -24.78 -6.54
C LEU A 277 -12.92 -24.19 -5.94
N ALA A 278 -12.85 -22.94 -5.44
CA ALA A 278 -14.03 -22.27 -4.89
C ALA A 278 -15.14 -22.09 -5.94
N SER A 279 -14.79 -21.86 -7.21
CA SER A 279 -15.76 -21.71 -8.30
C SER A 279 -16.43 -23.03 -8.65
N LEU A 280 -15.66 -24.12 -8.71
CA LEU A 280 -16.15 -25.49 -8.91
C LEU A 280 -17.13 -25.93 -7.82
N GLU A 281 -16.74 -25.78 -6.56
CA GLU A 281 -17.55 -26.16 -5.40
C GLU A 281 -18.86 -25.36 -5.36
N ASN A 282 -18.81 -24.05 -5.59
CA ASN A 282 -20.02 -23.22 -5.64
C ASN A 282 -20.87 -23.49 -6.89
N GLY A 283 -20.24 -23.82 -8.02
CA GLY A 283 -20.91 -24.33 -9.21
C GLY A 283 -21.71 -25.57 -8.87
N PHE A 284 -21.09 -26.57 -8.26
CA PHE A 284 -21.74 -27.82 -7.90
C PHE A 284 -22.90 -27.61 -6.92
N LYS A 285 -22.71 -26.79 -5.87
CA LYS A 285 -23.80 -26.43 -4.94
C LYS A 285 -25.00 -25.79 -5.64
N ARG A 286 -24.79 -25.02 -6.72
CA ARG A 286 -25.87 -24.46 -7.54
C ARG A 286 -26.52 -25.52 -8.41
N TYR A 287 -25.74 -26.41 -9.02
CA TYR A 287 -26.23 -27.56 -9.79
C TYR A 287 -27.13 -28.48 -8.95
N LEU A 288 -26.76 -28.75 -7.69
CA LEU A 288 -27.58 -29.55 -6.77
C LEU A 288 -28.94 -28.90 -6.46
N LYS A 289 -29.06 -27.57 -6.61
CA LYS A 289 -30.34 -26.84 -6.46
C LYS A 289 -31.12 -26.76 -7.76
N ASP A 290 -30.42 -26.80 -8.90
CA ASP A 290 -30.96 -26.60 -10.23
C ASP A 290 -30.07 -27.33 -11.26
N ASN A 291 -30.51 -28.52 -11.67
CA ASN A 291 -29.76 -29.41 -12.56
C ASN A 291 -29.65 -28.90 -14.02
N THR A 292 -30.30 -27.79 -14.34
CA THR A 292 -30.13 -27.10 -15.62
C THR A 292 -28.84 -26.28 -15.66
N LYS A 293 -28.26 -25.95 -14.50
CA LYS A 293 -27.02 -25.17 -14.40
C LYS A 293 -25.80 -26.06 -14.45
N THR A 294 -25.05 -26.00 -15.54
CA THR A 294 -23.82 -26.79 -15.67
C THR A 294 -22.68 -26.15 -14.84
N PRO A 295 -22.19 -26.81 -13.78
CA PRO A 295 -21.35 -26.18 -12.76
C PRO A 295 -19.96 -25.77 -13.25
N SER A 296 -19.48 -26.40 -14.32
CA SER A 296 -18.12 -26.25 -14.85
C SER A 296 -18.04 -25.68 -16.27
N GLN A 297 -19.17 -25.24 -16.84
CA GLN A 297 -19.22 -24.74 -18.21
C GLN A 297 -18.41 -23.44 -18.40
N ASN A 298 -18.30 -22.64 -17.33
CA ASN A 298 -17.56 -21.38 -17.28
C ASN A 298 -16.37 -21.47 -16.31
N LEU A 299 -15.65 -22.60 -16.33
CA LEU A 299 -14.51 -22.84 -15.44
C LEU A 299 -13.34 -21.87 -15.62
N ILE A 300 -13.36 -21.06 -16.65
CA ILE A 300 -12.28 -20.11 -16.93
C ILE A 300 -12.93 -18.74 -16.95
N HIS A 301 -13.10 -18.21 -15.75
CA HIS A 301 -13.64 -16.89 -15.54
C HIS A 301 -12.54 -15.86 -15.81
N HIS A 302 -12.56 -15.30 -17.02
CA HIS A 302 -12.10 -14.00 -17.55
C HIS A 302 -10.92 -13.22 -16.94
N SER A 303 -10.16 -13.71 -15.94
CA SER A 303 -9.39 -12.76 -15.15
C SER A 303 -8.11 -13.18 -14.43
N LEU A 304 -7.92 -14.47 -14.14
CA LEU A 304 -6.57 -15.07 -14.14
C LEU A 304 -6.36 -15.94 -15.38
N GLY A 305 -7.42 -16.07 -16.18
CA GLY A 305 -7.56 -17.12 -17.17
C GLY A 305 -7.15 -18.50 -16.71
N PRO A 306 -6.92 -19.38 -17.68
CA PRO A 306 -6.36 -20.68 -17.41
C PRO A 306 -4.85 -20.56 -17.16
N ILE A 307 -4.35 -21.20 -16.11
CA ILE A 307 -2.92 -21.40 -15.93
C ILE A 307 -2.57 -22.85 -16.27
N ASP A 308 -2.11 -23.05 -17.49
CA ASP A 308 -1.43 -24.27 -17.93
C ASP A 308 0.10 -24.10 -17.86
N GLU A 309 0.82 -25.13 -18.28
CA GLU A 309 2.29 -25.13 -18.33
C GLU A 309 2.87 -23.97 -19.16
N THR A 310 2.21 -23.59 -20.26
CA THR A 310 2.69 -22.50 -21.14
C THR A 310 2.55 -21.15 -20.43
N ILE A 311 1.43 -20.93 -19.74
CA ILE A 311 1.16 -19.69 -19.03
C ILE A 311 1.99 -19.59 -17.75
N ALA A 312 2.12 -20.66 -16.98
CA ALA A 312 2.99 -20.68 -15.81
C ALA A 312 4.45 -20.37 -16.17
N SER A 313 4.97 -20.97 -17.26
CA SER A 313 6.32 -20.68 -17.76
C SER A 313 6.48 -19.20 -18.14
N ARG A 314 5.47 -18.58 -18.75
CA ARG A 314 5.51 -17.15 -19.10
C ARG A 314 5.51 -16.23 -17.88
N ILE A 315 4.72 -16.57 -16.85
CA ILE A 315 4.66 -15.77 -15.62
C ILE A 315 6.00 -15.82 -14.89
N GLN A 316 6.65 -16.99 -14.83
CA GLN A 316 8.02 -17.12 -14.30
C GLN A 316 9.01 -16.24 -15.05
N VAL A 317 8.96 -16.24 -16.39
CA VAL A 317 9.81 -15.35 -17.21
C VAL A 317 9.56 -13.87 -16.90
N TYR A 318 8.33 -13.46 -16.59
CA TYR A 318 8.07 -12.07 -16.17
C TYR A 318 8.66 -11.74 -14.80
N GLU A 319 8.58 -12.66 -13.85
CA GLU A 319 9.23 -12.53 -12.54
C GLU A 319 10.75 -12.40 -12.68
N ASP A 320 11.39 -13.25 -13.50
CA ASP A 320 12.83 -13.21 -13.77
C ASP A 320 13.25 -11.88 -14.42
N ASN A 321 12.50 -11.44 -15.44
CA ASN A 321 12.75 -10.16 -16.11
C ASN A 321 12.61 -8.96 -15.16
N LEU A 322 11.61 -8.98 -14.26
CA LEU A 322 11.47 -7.95 -13.22
C LEU A 322 12.67 -7.97 -12.26
N ALA A 323 13.14 -9.16 -11.87
CA ALA A 323 14.32 -9.32 -11.04
C ALA A 323 15.59 -8.76 -11.70
N ASP A 324 15.69 -8.88 -13.03
CA ASP A 324 16.76 -8.35 -13.88
C ASP A 324 16.61 -6.86 -14.22
N GLY A 325 15.53 -6.20 -13.76
CA GLY A 325 15.27 -4.77 -13.99
C GLY A 325 14.74 -4.45 -15.39
N VAL A 326 14.26 -5.44 -16.14
CA VAL A 326 13.59 -5.26 -17.43
C VAL A 326 12.16 -4.80 -17.17
N THR A 327 11.81 -3.61 -17.65
CA THR A 327 10.51 -2.95 -17.40
C THR A 327 9.66 -2.77 -18.66
N ASP A 328 10.22 -3.06 -19.85
CA ASP A 328 9.54 -2.96 -21.14
C ASP A 328 9.14 -4.35 -21.62
N PHE A 329 7.97 -4.80 -21.16
CA PHE A 329 7.36 -6.05 -21.59
C PHE A 329 6.47 -5.78 -22.80
N LYS A 330 6.85 -6.27 -23.99
CA LYS A 330 5.94 -6.28 -25.13
C LYS A 330 4.75 -7.19 -24.83
N THR A 331 3.62 -6.61 -24.46
CA THR A 331 2.29 -7.26 -24.30
C THR A 331 1.61 -7.58 -25.64
N ALA A 332 2.34 -7.50 -26.76
CA ALA A 332 1.82 -7.82 -28.08
C ALA A 332 1.64 -9.35 -28.22
N GLY A 333 0.45 -9.83 -27.81
CA GLY A 333 0.02 -11.22 -27.98
C GLY A 333 -0.73 -11.82 -26.79
N THR A 334 -0.76 -11.14 -25.64
CA THR A 334 -1.28 -11.70 -24.37
C THR A 334 -2.63 -11.15 -23.91
N LYS A 335 -3.21 -10.15 -24.60
CA LYS A 335 -4.63 -9.76 -24.39
C LYS A 335 -5.60 -10.93 -24.59
N ALA A 336 -5.17 -12.04 -25.21
CA ALA A 336 -5.96 -13.24 -25.43
C ALA A 336 -5.80 -14.33 -24.36
N VAL A 337 -4.84 -14.23 -23.43
CA VAL A 337 -4.65 -15.23 -22.36
C VAL A 337 -4.52 -14.52 -21.03
N PHE A 338 -5.67 -14.42 -20.38
CA PHE A 338 -5.87 -13.91 -19.04
C PHE A 338 -4.94 -14.67 -18.07
N ALA A 339 -4.10 -13.92 -17.36
CA ALA A 339 -3.20 -14.24 -16.25
C ALA A 339 -2.90 -12.86 -15.64
N PRO A 340 -2.53 -12.73 -14.35
CA PRO A 340 -2.30 -11.41 -13.77
C PRO A 340 -1.23 -10.71 -14.60
N ASN A 341 -1.61 -9.55 -15.13
CA ASN A 341 -0.78 -8.82 -16.06
C ASN A 341 0.04 -7.78 -15.29
N PHE A 342 1.24 -7.49 -15.76
CA PHE A 342 2.00 -6.33 -15.29
C PHE A 342 1.75 -5.21 -16.27
N ARG A 343 1.18 -4.13 -15.75
CA ARG A 343 1.16 -2.86 -16.46
C ARG A 343 2.23 -1.98 -15.83
N VAL A 344 3.15 -1.50 -16.65
CA VAL A 344 4.19 -0.54 -16.25
C VAL A 344 3.87 0.80 -16.89
N ASN A 345 4.12 1.88 -16.15
CA ASN A 345 3.83 3.26 -16.52
C ASN A 345 2.34 3.56 -16.62
N TYR A 346 1.65 3.23 -17.70
CA TYR A 346 0.22 3.54 -17.83
C TYR A 346 -0.63 2.41 -17.23
N PRO A 347 -1.64 2.71 -16.38
CA PRO A 347 -2.15 4.04 -15.99
C PRO A 347 -1.54 4.63 -14.70
N TYR A 348 -0.55 3.98 -14.10
CA TYR A 348 -0.05 4.26 -12.75
C TYR A 348 0.92 5.45 -12.61
N GLY A 349 1.46 5.95 -13.71
CA GLY A 349 2.54 6.94 -13.76
C GLY A 349 3.91 6.35 -14.06
N GLU A 350 4.81 7.18 -14.59
CA GLU A 350 6.18 6.79 -14.95
C GLU A 350 6.93 6.13 -13.79
N GLY A 351 7.59 5.00 -14.06
CA GLY A 351 8.36 4.24 -13.06
C GLY A 351 7.51 3.46 -12.05
N LYS A 352 6.20 3.36 -12.28
CA LYS A 352 5.29 2.54 -11.47
C LYS A 352 4.87 1.27 -12.22
N MET A 353 4.67 0.20 -11.45
CA MET A 353 4.06 -1.04 -11.92
C MET A 353 2.80 -1.33 -11.11
N GLY A 354 1.77 -1.85 -11.75
CA GLY A 354 0.61 -2.43 -11.10
C GLY A 354 0.65 -3.94 -11.25
N PHE A 355 0.60 -4.64 -10.13
CA PHE A 355 0.33 -6.07 -10.10
C PHE A 355 -1.18 -6.28 -10.04
N GLU A 356 -1.74 -6.83 -11.12
CA GLU A 356 -3.18 -7.01 -11.25
C GLU A 356 -3.64 -8.25 -10.49
N LEU A 357 -4.61 -8.08 -9.59
CA LEU A 357 -5.42 -9.21 -9.15
C LEU A 357 -6.36 -9.63 -10.27
N ARG A 358 -6.88 -10.84 -10.13
CA ARG A 358 -7.99 -11.30 -10.93
C ARG A 358 -9.18 -10.36 -10.84
N GLN A 359 -9.94 -10.25 -11.90
CA GLN A 359 -11.31 -9.72 -11.89
C GLN A 359 -12.24 -10.61 -11.04
N PHE A 360 -13.16 -9.99 -10.33
CA PHE A 360 -14.16 -10.58 -9.45
C PHE A 360 -15.55 -10.20 -9.96
N HIS A 361 -16.24 -11.13 -10.62
CA HIS A 361 -17.58 -10.85 -11.14
C HIS A 361 -18.58 -10.95 -9.99
N LYS A 362 -19.21 -9.81 -9.66
CA LYS A 362 -20.23 -9.67 -8.60
C LYS A 362 -19.77 -10.16 -7.23
N ARG A 363 -18.47 -10.01 -6.95
CA ARG A 363 -17.78 -10.48 -5.72
C ARG A 363 -16.86 -9.39 -5.17
N ASP A 364 -17.41 -8.19 -5.00
CA ASP A 364 -16.71 -6.98 -4.53
C ASP A 364 -16.04 -7.16 -3.17
N ARG A 365 -16.70 -7.83 -2.20
CA ARG A 365 -16.09 -8.10 -0.89
C ARG A 365 -14.87 -9.01 -1.00
N HIS A 366 -14.94 -10.07 -1.79
CA HIS A 366 -13.80 -10.97 -1.98
C HIS A 366 -12.63 -10.29 -2.71
N LEU A 367 -12.91 -9.36 -3.64
CA LEU A 367 -11.89 -8.51 -4.27
C LEU A 367 -11.18 -7.66 -3.21
N PHE A 368 -11.96 -6.99 -2.36
CA PHE A 368 -11.39 -6.14 -1.32
C PHE A 368 -10.57 -6.96 -0.31
N ASP A 369 -11.06 -8.12 0.13
CA ASP A 369 -10.34 -8.99 1.06
C ASP A 369 -9.02 -9.49 0.46
N ALA A 370 -9.01 -9.87 -0.82
CA ALA A 370 -7.80 -10.27 -1.53
C ALA A 370 -6.81 -9.11 -1.68
N MET A 371 -7.30 -7.90 -1.94
CA MET A 371 -6.50 -6.68 -2.02
C MET A 371 -5.88 -6.33 -0.66
N VAL A 372 -6.66 -6.38 0.42
CA VAL A 372 -6.17 -6.14 1.80
C VAL A 372 -5.09 -7.17 2.16
N LYS A 373 -5.32 -8.44 1.84
CA LYS A 373 -4.35 -9.51 2.12
C LYS A 373 -3.05 -9.28 1.36
N LEU A 374 -3.12 -9.12 0.03
CA LEU A 374 -1.92 -8.90 -0.79
C LEU A 374 -1.16 -7.65 -0.34
N ALA A 375 -1.87 -6.54 -0.10
CA ALA A 375 -1.25 -5.31 0.40
C ALA A 375 -0.58 -5.51 1.76
N GLY A 376 -1.22 -6.26 2.66
CA GLY A 376 -0.65 -6.65 3.94
C GLY A 376 0.58 -7.54 3.80
N ASP A 377 0.57 -8.51 2.88
CA ASP A 377 1.72 -9.37 2.64
C ASP A 377 2.90 -8.56 2.06
N LEU A 378 2.63 -7.66 1.11
CA LEU A 378 3.65 -6.76 0.55
C LEU A 378 4.17 -5.74 1.57
N GLU A 379 3.31 -5.22 2.45
CA GLU A 379 3.72 -4.30 3.52
C GLU A 379 4.57 -5.00 4.57
N ASN A 380 4.14 -6.17 5.04
CA ASN A 380 4.81 -6.87 6.12
C ASN A 380 6.07 -7.60 5.66
N TYR A 381 6.06 -8.17 4.46
CA TYR A 381 7.11 -9.06 3.98
C TYR A 381 7.89 -8.52 2.79
N GLY A 382 7.53 -7.36 2.22
CA GLY A 382 8.30 -6.74 1.12
C GLY A 382 8.54 -7.67 -0.07
N GLY A 383 7.61 -8.59 -0.34
CA GLY A 383 7.73 -9.67 -1.31
C GLY A 383 6.72 -10.79 -1.06
N LEU A 384 6.75 -11.82 -1.89
CA LEU A 384 5.83 -12.95 -1.88
C LEU A 384 6.57 -14.30 -1.83
N ASP A 385 7.83 -14.33 -1.39
CA ASP A 385 8.72 -15.50 -1.39
C ASP A 385 8.12 -16.77 -0.78
N HIS A 386 7.24 -16.62 0.21
CA HIS A 386 6.53 -17.73 0.85
C HIS A 386 5.57 -18.46 -0.11
N TYR A 387 5.24 -17.89 -1.26
CA TYR A 387 4.50 -18.54 -2.33
C TYR A 387 5.40 -19.18 -3.40
N LYS A 388 6.72 -18.99 -3.36
CA LYS A 388 7.64 -19.42 -4.45
C LYS A 388 7.46 -20.88 -4.88
N LYS A 389 7.27 -21.80 -3.93
CA LYS A 389 7.08 -23.23 -4.22
C LYS A 389 5.89 -23.55 -5.13
N PHE A 390 4.86 -22.71 -5.14
CA PHE A 390 3.72 -22.88 -6.05
C PHE A 390 4.13 -22.69 -7.52
N SER A 391 5.18 -21.91 -7.80
CA SER A 391 5.71 -21.75 -9.15
C SER A 391 6.43 -22.99 -9.66
N GLU A 392 6.98 -23.81 -8.77
CA GLU A 392 7.74 -25.02 -9.12
C GLU A 392 6.83 -26.25 -9.34
N THR A 393 5.52 -26.09 -9.19
CA THR A 393 4.57 -27.19 -9.26
C THR A 393 4.20 -27.49 -10.71
N PRO A 394 4.23 -28.76 -11.16
CA PRO A 394 3.68 -29.14 -12.44
C PRO A 394 2.23 -28.65 -12.58
N GLN A 395 1.98 -27.95 -13.67
CA GLN A 395 0.65 -27.50 -14.05
C GLN A 395 -0.07 -28.60 -14.82
N THR A 396 -1.34 -28.36 -15.12
CA THR A 396 -2.17 -29.33 -15.80
C THR A 396 -1.70 -29.48 -17.26
N SER A 397 -1.43 -30.72 -17.67
CA SER A 397 -1.04 -31.07 -19.04
C SER A 397 -1.39 -32.53 -19.33
N ILE A 398 -1.37 -32.94 -20.60
CA ILE A 398 -1.48 -34.36 -21.00
C ILE A 398 -0.39 -35.20 -20.33
N LYS A 399 0.84 -34.68 -20.24
CA LYS A 399 1.94 -35.35 -19.54
C LYS A 399 1.63 -35.57 -18.06
N THR A 400 1.17 -34.53 -17.38
CA THR A 400 0.80 -34.61 -15.95
C THR A 400 -0.35 -35.60 -15.75
N MET A 401 -1.36 -35.58 -16.62
CA MET A 401 -2.46 -36.55 -16.61
C MET A 401 -1.94 -37.99 -16.69
N ARG A 402 -1.09 -38.31 -17.67
CA ARG A 402 -0.54 -39.67 -17.85
C ARG A 402 0.23 -40.12 -16.61
N ASN A 403 1.06 -39.25 -16.04
CA ASN A 403 1.79 -39.56 -14.80
C ASN A 403 0.83 -39.88 -13.63
N ILE A 404 -0.29 -39.16 -13.51
CA ILE A 404 -1.29 -39.44 -12.47
C ILE A 404 -2.03 -40.75 -12.75
N LEU A 405 -2.43 -41.02 -13.99
CA LEU A 405 -3.05 -42.30 -14.37
C LEU A 405 -2.12 -43.49 -14.09
N GLU A 406 -0.82 -43.35 -14.35
CA GLU A 406 0.19 -44.36 -14.02
C GLU A 406 0.26 -44.66 -12.52
N GLN A 407 0.18 -43.63 -11.66
CA GLN A 407 0.12 -43.80 -10.19
C GLN A 407 -1.13 -44.55 -9.71
N TYR A 408 -2.16 -44.67 -10.56
CA TYR A 408 -3.39 -45.40 -10.30
C TYR A 408 -3.45 -46.74 -11.06
N ASP A 409 -2.31 -47.25 -11.53
CA ASP A 409 -2.17 -48.54 -12.20
C ASP A 409 -2.99 -48.66 -13.51
N ILE A 410 -3.26 -47.53 -14.18
CA ILE A 410 -3.91 -47.53 -15.49
C ILE A 410 -2.90 -47.96 -16.56
N SER A 411 -3.31 -48.83 -17.49
CA SER A 411 -2.40 -49.32 -18.54
C SER A 411 -2.11 -48.25 -19.61
N PRO A 412 -0.96 -48.30 -20.31
CA PRO A 412 -0.63 -47.36 -21.37
C PRO A 412 -1.72 -47.24 -22.45
N ASP A 413 -2.28 -48.37 -22.91
CA ASP A 413 -3.36 -48.39 -23.91
C ASP A 413 -4.59 -47.63 -23.41
N LYS A 414 -4.97 -47.81 -22.14
CA LYS A 414 -6.11 -47.09 -21.56
C LYS A 414 -5.78 -45.61 -21.35
N MET A 415 -4.53 -45.25 -21.07
CA MET A 415 -4.12 -43.83 -21.02
C MET A 415 -4.27 -43.14 -22.39
N ASP A 416 -4.01 -43.87 -23.49
CA ASP A 416 -4.25 -43.36 -24.85
C ASP A 416 -5.74 -43.13 -25.10
N ASP A 417 -6.62 -44.03 -24.60
CA ASP A 417 -8.07 -43.82 -24.62
C ASP A 417 -8.48 -42.56 -23.84
N PHE A 418 -7.94 -42.35 -22.63
CA PHE A 418 -8.20 -41.13 -21.85
C PHE A 418 -7.80 -39.86 -22.61
N GLU A 419 -6.62 -39.85 -23.22
CA GLU A 419 -6.11 -38.75 -24.03
C GLU A 419 -7.05 -38.43 -25.21
N LEU A 420 -7.42 -39.44 -25.99
CA LEU A 420 -8.34 -39.31 -27.12
C LEU A 420 -9.73 -38.84 -26.69
N PHE A 421 -10.23 -39.34 -25.55
CA PHE A 421 -11.52 -38.94 -25.00
C PHE A 421 -11.55 -37.46 -24.62
N PHE A 422 -10.54 -36.97 -23.91
CA PHE A 422 -10.47 -35.54 -23.55
C PHE A 422 -10.21 -34.62 -24.75
N ILE A 423 -9.43 -35.06 -25.75
CA ILE A 423 -9.26 -34.33 -27.02
C ILE A 423 -10.62 -34.21 -27.73
N SER A 424 -11.37 -35.30 -27.82
CA SER A 424 -12.70 -35.31 -28.46
C SER A 424 -13.68 -34.39 -27.73
N LEU A 425 -13.64 -34.35 -26.39
CA LEU A 425 -14.46 -33.42 -25.59
C LEU A 425 -14.08 -31.95 -25.80
N ASN A 426 -12.80 -31.66 -26.05
CA ASN A 426 -12.33 -30.31 -26.35
C ASN A 426 -12.85 -29.81 -27.71
N ASP A 427 -13.05 -30.69 -28.67
CA ASP A 427 -13.69 -30.34 -29.94
C ASP A 427 -15.15 -29.93 -29.74
N GLU A 428 -15.88 -30.59 -28.84
CA GLU A 428 -17.25 -30.19 -28.46
C GLU A 428 -17.29 -28.80 -27.80
N ILE A 429 -16.34 -28.52 -26.89
CA ILE A 429 -16.18 -27.18 -26.29
C ILE A 429 -15.96 -26.13 -27.39
N THR A 430 -15.12 -26.44 -28.38
CA THR A 430 -14.81 -25.53 -29.48
C THR A 430 -16.04 -25.26 -30.37
N LYS A 431 -16.87 -26.29 -30.61
CA LYS A 431 -18.16 -26.13 -31.32
C LYS A 431 -19.11 -25.22 -30.55
N GLU A 432 -19.23 -25.41 -29.24
CA GLU A 432 -20.05 -24.56 -28.36
C GLU A 432 -19.62 -23.09 -28.39
N VAL A 433 -18.31 -22.82 -28.25
CA VAL A 433 -17.76 -21.44 -28.28
C VAL A 433 -18.05 -20.74 -29.60
N LYS A 434 -17.90 -21.45 -30.73
CA LYS A 434 -18.23 -20.92 -32.07
C LYS A 434 -19.74 -20.62 -32.20
N ARG A 435 -20.61 -21.49 -31.65
CA ARG A 435 -22.08 -21.32 -31.68
C ARG A 435 -22.52 -20.04 -30.98
N VAL A 436 -21.87 -19.67 -29.88
CA VAL A 436 -22.23 -18.48 -29.07
C VAL A 436 -21.51 -17.20 -29.50
N GLY A 437 -20.78 -17.21 -30.63
CA GLY A 437 -20.09 -16.03 -31.16
C GLY A 437 -18.90 -15.58 -30.31
N GLY A 438 -18.36 -16.44 -29.45
CA GLY A 438 -17.19 -16.11 -28.63
C GLY A 438 -15.93 -16.03 -29.48
N ALA A 439 -15.09 -15.01 -29.25
CA ALA A 439 -13.70 -15.01 -29.70
C ALA A 439 -12.98 -16.27 -29.19
N ARG A 440 -11.94 -16.75 -29.91
CA ARG A 440 -11.09 -17.89 -29.51
C ARG A 440 -10.86 -17.86 -27.99
N SER A 441 -11.57 -18.68 -27.23
CA SER A 441 -11.36 -18.73 -25.79
C SER A 441 -9.96 -19.30 -25.59
N GLY A 442 -9.05 -18.56 -24.95
CA GLY A 442 -7.67 -18.99 -24.66
C GLY A 442 -7.58 -20.15 -23.66
N ALA A 443 -8.56 -21.03 -23.68
CA ALA A 443 -8.91 -21.99 -22.65
C ALA A 443 -8.92 -23.39 -23.25
N THR A 444 -7.80 -24.09 -23.09
CA THR A 444 -7.52 -25.42 -23.65
C THR A 444 -8.13 -26.55 -22.81
N LEU A 445 -8.04 -27.78 -23.32
CA LEU A 445 -8.52 -29.00 -22.66
C LEU A 445 -7.88 -29.18 -21.27
N GLU A 446 -6.61 -28.80 -21.11
CA GLU A 446 -5.85 -28.95 -19.87
C GLU A 446 -6.57 -28.26 -18.69
N ASN A 447 -7.07 -27.06 -18.91
CA ASN A 447 -7.63 -26.24 -17.84
C ASN A 447 -9.10 -26.54 -17.58
N ARG A 448 -9.83 -26.98 -18.62
CA ARG A 448 -11.27 -27.26 -18.54
C ARG A 448 -11.60 -28.68 -18.10
N LEU A 449 -10.76 -29.64 -18.48
CA LEU A 449 -11.08 -31.06 -18.36
C LEU A 449 -10.11 -31.81 -17.45
N LEU A 450 -8.82 -31.47 -17.48
CA LEU A 450 -7.78 -32.26 -16.81
C LEU A 450 -7.45 -31.81 -15.39
N TYR A 451 -8.06 -30.73 -14.88
CA TYR A 451 -7.76 -30.17 -13.57
C TYR A 451 -7.83 -31.17 -12.38
N PRO A 452 -8.77 -32.15 -12.34
CA PRO A 452 -8.76 -33.21 -11.33
C PRO A 452 -7.54 -34.14 -11.39
N LEU A 453 -6.88 -34.23 -12.55
CA LEU A 453 -5.73 -35.10 -12.84
C LEU A 453 -4.39 -34.34 -12.76
N ARG A 454 -4.37 -33.21 -12.05
CA ARG A 454 -3.12 -32.58 -11.59
C ARG A 454 -2.50 -33.38 -10.44
N ASP A 455 -1.21 -33.19 -10.20
CA ASP A 455 -0.50 -33.79 -9.05
C ASP A 455 -0.87 -33.11 -7.72
N TRP A 456 -2.10 -33.36 -7.27
CA TRP A 456 -2.59 -32.90 -5.98
C TRP A 456 -1.84 -33.56 -4.81
N LYS A 457 -1.36 -34.81 -4.96
CA LYS A 457 -0.61 -35.49 -3.89
C LYS A 457 0.72 -34.81 -3.56
N ASN A 458 1.34 -34.15 -4.54
CA ASN A 458 2.59 -33.39 -4.34
C ASN A 458 2.42 -31.88 -4.39
N HIS A 459 1.18 -31.39 -4.30
CA HIS A 459 0.91 -29.95 -4.33
C HIS A 459 1.50 -29.23 -3.10
N PRO A 460 2.16 -28.05 -3.26
CA PRO A 460 2.80 -27.32 -2.16
C PRO A 460 1.90 -26.93 -1.00
N VAL A 461 0.58 -26.84 -1.24
CA VAL A 461 -0.43 -26.60 -0.21
C VAL A 461 -0.35 -27.59 0.96
N LYS A 462 0.26 -28.78 0.76
CA LYS A 462 0.39 -29.81 1.80
C LYS A 462 1.46 -29.53 2.85
N GLU A 463 2.51 -28.78 2.50
CA GLU A 463 3.70 -28.59 3.37
C GLU A 463 3.43 -27.76 4.62
N VAL A 464 2.33 -27.03 4.57
CA VAL A 464 1.88 -26.03 5.54
C VAL A 464 0.69 -26.53 6.35
N LEU A 465 0.26 -27.78 6.10
CA LEU A 465 -0.79 -28.46 6.85
C LEU A 465 -0.19 -29.13 8.09
N SER A 466 -0.94 -29.12 9.19
CA SER A 466 -0.59 -29.96 10.35
C SER A 466 -0.63 -31.46 10.00
N GLU A 467 0.00 -32.32 10.80
CA GLU A 467 0.04 -33.78 10.54
C GLU A 467 -1.36 -34.39 10.30
N ASN A 468 -2.34 -34.00 11.12
CA ASN A 468 -3.73 -34.46 11.00
C ASN A 468 -4.40 -33.95 9.71
N GLU A 469 -4.13 -32.71 9.33
CA GLU A 469 -4.66 -32.12 8.10
C GLU A 469 -4.00 -32.72 6.86
N LEU A 470 -2.70 -32.99 6.90
CA LEU A 470 -1.98 -33.67 5.85
C LEU A 470 -2.54 -35.08 5.60
N ALA A 471 -2.76 -35.86 6.66
CA ALA A 471 -3.40 -37.18 6.53
C ALA A 471 -4.80 -37.08 5.90
N THR A 472 -5.59 -36.09 6.33
CA THR A 472 -6.92 -35.82 5.76
C THR A 472 -6.85 -35.42 4.29
N TYR A 473 -5.91 -34.53 3.94
CA TYR A 473 -5.67 -34.07 2.58
C TYR A 473 -5.30 -35.24 1.66
N MET A 474 -4.35 -36.08 2.07
CA MET A 474 -3.89 -37.24 1.29
C MET A 474 -5.02 -38.26 1.08
N ALA A 475 -5.79 -38.57 2.14
CA ALA A 475 -6.91 -39.50 2.04
C ALA A 475 -8.04 -39.00 1.11
N ARG A 476 -8.40 -37.71 1.22
CA ARG A 476 -9.39 -37.08 0.33
C ARG A 476 -8.92 -37.06 -1.12
N THR A 477 -7.64 -36.75 -1.33
CA THR A 477 -7.03 -36.72 -2.66
C THR A 477 -7.12 -38.06 -3.34
N ASP A 478 -6.68 -39.12 -2.65
CA ASP A 478 -6.68 -40.46 -3.21
C ASP A 478 -8.11 -40.92 -3.55
N THR A 479 -9.06 -40.68 -2.64
CA THR A 479 -10.47 -41.05 -2.83
C THR A 479 -11.10 -40.31 -4.00
N ALA A 480 -10.94 -38.98 -4.06
CA ALA A 480 -11.57 -38.14 -5.07
C ALA A 480 -11.00 -38.41 -6.47
N GLN A 481 -9.67 -38.53 -6.61
CA GLN A 481 -9.03 -38.83 -7.90
C GLN A 481 -9.38 -40.24 -8.41
N LYS A 482 -9.32 -41.27 -7.55
CA LYS A 482 -9.73 -42.65 -7.92
C LYS A 482 -11.17 -42.68 -8.42
N ARG A 483 -12.08 -42.00 -7.72
CA ARG A 483 -13.47 -41.94 -8.13
C ARG A 483 -13.63 -41.23 -9.47
N PHE A 484 -12.97 -40.09 -9.66
CA PHE A 484 -13.02 -39.37 -10.92
C PHE A 484 -12.55 -40.24 -12.09
N ILE A 485 -11.38 -40.88 -11.97
CA ILE A 485 -10.82 -41.79 -12.98
C ILE A 485 -11.83 -42.90 -13.32
N ARG A 486 -12.35 -43.60 -12.31
CA ARG A 486 -13.30 -44.70 -12.51
C ARG A 486 -14.59 -44.27 -13.22
N GLU A 487 -15.13 -43.10 -12.88
CA GLU A 487 -16.36 -42.61 -13.51
C GLU A 487 -16.10 -42.13 -14.96
N ILE A 488 -14.89 -41.66 -15.27
CA ILE A 488 -14.49 -41.39 -16.66
C ILE A 488 -14.33 -42.70 -17.45
N GLU A 489 -13.69 -43.74 -16.89
CA GLU A 489 -13.58 -45.05 -17.54
C GLU A 489 -14.95 -45.62 -17.89
N LYS A 490 -15.88 -45.59 -16.92
CA LYS A 490 -17.26 -46.02 -17.14
C LYS A 490 -17.93 -45.21 -18.25
N LEU A 491 -17.72 -43.90 -18.30
CA LEU A 491 -18.31 -43.06 -19.34
C LEU A 491 -17.72 -43.34 -20.73
N MET A 492 -16.41 -43.61 -20.82
CA MET A 492 -15.75 -44.05 -22.05
C MET A 492 -16.32 -45.39 -22.54
N ASP A 493 -16.59 -46.33 -21.62
CA ASP A 493 -17.16 -47.63 -21.97
C ASP A 493 -18.65 -47.52 -22.38
N GLU A 494 -19.40 -46.57 -21.81
CA GLU A 494 -20.81 -46.32 -22.14
C GLU A 494 -21.00 -45.63 -23.49
N VAL A 495 -20.17 -44.63 -23.79
CA VAL A 495 -20.37 -43.73 -24.95
C VAL A 495 -19.43 -44.06 -26.11
N GLY A 496 -18.27 -44.63 -25.83
CA GLY A 496 -17.14 -44.74 -26.76
C GLY A 496 -16.13 -43.61 -26.54
N VAL A 497 -14.87 -43.89 -26.88
CA VAL A 497 -13.72 -42.98 -26.66
C VAL A 497 -13.81 -41.71 -27.53
N MET A 498 -14.29 -41.83 -28.77
CA MET A 498 -14.37 -40.69 -29.71
C MET A 498 -15.80 -40.21 -29.98
N ASP A 499 -16.82 -40.96 -29.57
CA ASP A 499 -18.23 -40.71 -29.89
C ASP A 499 -18.91 -39.74 -28.89
N VAL A 500 -18.15 -38.75 -28.42
CA VAL A 500 -18.60 -37.80 -27.40
C VAL A 500 -19.55 -36.73 -27.98
N ASN A 501 -20.41 -36.16 -27.14
CA ASN A 501 -21.36 -35.12 -27.51
C ASN A 501 -21.55 -34.09 -26.37
N GLU A 502 -22.44 -33.10 -26.56
CA GLU A 502 -22.76 -32.05 -25.58
C GLU A 502 -23.21 -32.63 -24.21
N GLU A 503 -23.94 -33.75 -24.20
CA GLU A 503 -24.39 -34.41 -22.98
C GLU A 503 -23.22 -35.13 -22.26
N THR A 504 -22.33 -35.78 -23.00
CA THR A 504 -21.09 -36.38 -22.46
C THR A 504 -20.21 -35.29 -21.84
N LEU A 505 -20.02 -34.16 -22.52
CA LEU A 505 -19.29 -33.01 -22.00
C LEU A 505 -19.91 -32.48 -20.70
N LYS A 506 -21.24 -32.35 -20.68
CA LYS A 506 -21.96 -31.92 -19.47
C LYS A 506 -21.75 -32.88 -18.30
N LYS A 507 -21.79 -34.19 -18.54
CA LYS A 507 -21.50 -35.22 -17.51
C LYS A 507 -20.09 -35.06 -16.95
N VAL A 508 -19.07 -34.91 -17.80
CA VAL A 508 -17.68 -34.69 -17.37
C VAL A 508 -17.55 -33.39 -16.57
N GLN A 509 -18.15 -32.31 -17.03
CA GLN A 509 -18.18 -31.03 -16.31
C GLN A 509 -18.80 -31.15 -14.91
N VAL A 510 -19.87 -31.94 -14.76
CA VAL A 510 -20.47 -32.27 -13.45
C VAL A 510 -19.52 -33.12 -12.60
N LEU A 511 -18.83 -34.11 -13.18
CA LEU A 511 -17.83 -34.94 -12.48
C LEU A 511 -16.67 -34.11 -11.92
N ILE A 512 -16.15 -33.16 -12.70
CA ILE A 512 -15.08 -32.24 -12.25
C ILE A 512 -15.55 -31.40 -11.05
N ALA A 513 -16.77 -30.88 -11.09
CA ALA A 513 -17.34 -30.12 -10.00
C ALA A 513 -17.63 -30.98 -8.76
N SER A 514 -18.08 -32.22 -8.95
CA SER A 514 -18.26 -33.21 -7.87
C SER A 514 -16.92 -33.54 -7.21
N TRP A 515 -15.87 -33.75 -8.00
CA TRP A 515 -14.52 -33.98 -7.49
C TRP A 515 -14.03 -32.84 -6.60
N ALA A 516 -14.23 -31.58 -7.02
CA ALA A 516 -13.86 -30.43 -6.19
C ALA A 516 -14.68 -30.36 -4.90
N GLN A 517 -15.99 -30.64 -4.98
CA GLN A 517 -16.88 -30.70 -3.82
C GLN A 517 -16.49 -31.81 -2.82
N GLU A 518 -15.96 -32.93 -3.30
CA GLU A 518 -15.54 -34.08 -2.47
C GLU A 518 -14.16 -33.88 -1.85
N SER A 519 -13.21 -33.36 -2.63
CA SER A 519 -11.86 -33.04 -2.16
C SER A 519 -11.86 -31.87 -1.17
N LYS A 520 -12.74 -30.88 -1.38
CA LYS A 520 -12.89 -29.65 -0.58
C LYS A 520 -11.57 -28.93 -0.36
N TYR A 521 -10.74 -28.87 -1.40
CA TYR A 521 -9.43 -28.26 -1.27
C TYR A 521 -9.48 -26.76 -0.97
N SER A 522 -10.55 -26.06 -1.35
CA SER A 522 -10.70 -24.64 -1.06
C SER A 522 -10.55 -24.32 0.44
N GLU A 523 -10.99 -25.24 1.32
CA GLU A 523 -10.86 -25.10 2.77
C GLU A 523 -9.39 -25.09 3.21
N PHE A 524 -8.52 -25.91 2.59
CA PHE A 524 -7.08 -25.94 2.90
C PHE A 524 -6.36 -24.71 2.36
N PHE A 525 -6.69 -24.25 1.15
CA PHE A 525 -6.13 -23.01 0.60
C PHE A 525 -6.55 -21.78 1.40
N GLN A 526 -7.79 -21.71 1.86
CA GLN A 526 -8.25 -20.61 2.71
C GLN A 526 -7.53 -20.63 4.06
N ARG A 527 -7.45 -21.78 4.74
CA ARG A 527 -6.69 -21.90 5.98
C ARG A 527 -5.23 -21.50 5.80
N LEU A 528 -4.62 -21.96 4.70
CA LEU A 528 -3.26 -21.56 4.37
C LEU A 528 -3.15 -20.06 4.17
N SER A 529 -4.06 -19.45 3.40
CA SER A 529 -4.12 -18.01 3.20
C SER A 529 -4.13 -17.24 4.54
N ASP A 530 -4.81 -17.79 5.55
CA ASP A 530 -4.96 -17.17 6.87
C ASP A 530 -3.75 -17.40 7.79
N THR A 531 -2.96 -18.47 7.57
CA THR A 531 -1.83 -18.86 8.44
C THR A 531 -0.47 -18.60 7.83
N ILE A 532 -0.36 -18.51 6.51
CA ILE A 532 0.89 -18.29 5.81
C ILE A 532 1.47 -16.95 6.22
N LYS A 533 2.70 -16.98 6.68
CA LYS A 533 3.48 -15.79 7.03
C LYS A 533 4.77 -15.88 6.24
N GLY A 534 5.10 -14.80 5.56
CA GLY A 534 6.44 -14.65 5.01
C GLY A 534 7.47 -14.50 6.10
N GLU A 535 8.72 -14.76 5.75
CA GLU A 535 9.80 -14.10 6.47
C GLU A 535 9.59 -12.61 6.30
N LYS A 536 9.51 -11.89 7.42
CA LYS A 536 9.52 -10.44 7.38
C LYS A 536 10.79 -10.08 6.62
N ARG A 537 10.66 -9.56 5.39
CA ARG A 537 11.74 -8.84 4.74
C ARG A 537 11.93 -7.62 5.60
N ASP A 538 12.75 -7.82 6.61
CA ASP A 538 13.70 -6.85 7.10
C ASP A 538 14.25 -6.24 5.81
N VAL A 539 13.66 -5.10 5.41
CA VAL A 539 13.89 -4.45 4.11
C VAL A 539 15.34 -4.63 3.76
N LYS A 540 15.67 -5.19 2.59
CA LYS A 540 16.98 -5.68 2.04
C LYS A 540 18.25 -4.81 2.31
N TYR A 541 18.11 -3.80 3.14
CA TYR A 541 19.01 -2.84 3.75
C TYR A 541 19.05 -2.98 5.30
N SER A 542 18.72 -4.16 5.80
CA SER A 542 18.46 -4.52 7.21
C SER A 542 19.55 -5.33 7.86
N TYR A 543 20.20 -6.19 7.09
CA TYR A 543 21.49 -6.71 7.47
C TYR A 543 22.53 -5.68 7.06
N LEU A 544 23.33 -5.22 8.02
CA LEU A 544 24.73 -4.98 7.70
C LEU A 544 25.18 -6.22 6.91
N PRO A 545 25.60 -6.13 5.64
CA PRO A 545 26.42 -7.20 5.10
C PRO A 545 27.53 -7.44 6.15
N GLU A 546 28.05 -8.66 6.29
CA GLU A 546 29.29 -8.87 7.03
C GLU A 546 30.40 -8.09 6.31
N LEU A 547 30.39 -6.78 6.51
CA LEU A 547 31.36 -5.86 6.04
C LEU A 547 32.41 -5.92 7.13
N GLU A 548 33.65 -6.17 6.73
CA GLU A 548 34.84 -6.21 7.60
C GLU A 548 35.11 -4.89 8.37
N PHE A 549 34.16 -3.95 8.39
CA PHE A 549 34.21 -2.60 8.95
C PHE A 549 34.00 -2.55 10.48
N PHE A 550 33.40 -3.58 11.09
CA PHE A 550 33.14 -3.62 12.53
C PHE A 550 33.61 -4.95 13.13
N LYS A 551 34.25 -4.90 14.30
CA LYS A 551 34.45 -6.09 15.13
C LYS A 551 33.48 -6.01 16.30
N ARG A 552 32.55 -6.97 16.41
CA ARG A 552 31.66 -7.10 17.59
C ARG A 552 32.57 -7.28 18.82
N GLY A 553 32.30 -6.54 19.89
CA GLY A 553 33.07 -6.60 21.14
C GLY A 553 32.91 -7.94 21.86
N ASP A 554 33.90 -8.29 22.70
CA ASP A 554 33.94 -9.53 23.49
C ASP A 554 32.88 -9.60 24.60
N ASP A 555 32.09 -8.53 24.79
CA ASP A 555 31.03 -8.38 25.81
C ASP A 555 29.70 -9.06 25.42
N PHE A 556 29.58 -9.58 24.19
CA PHE A 556 28.38 -10.25 23.71
C PHE A 556 28.33 -11.74 24.09
N THR A 557 27.39 -12.12 24.97
CA THR A 557 26.95 -13.52 25.12
C THR A 557 25.50 -13.67 24.66
N PRO A 558 25.17 -14.69 23.84
CA PRO A 558 23.80 -14.92 23.33
C PRO A 558 22.73 -15.01 24.43
N GLU A 559 23.13 -15.42 25.62
CA GLU A 559 22.28 -15.59 26.81
C GLU A 559 21.78 -14.26 27.41
N LYS A 560 22.32 -13.10 27.01
CA LYS A 560 21.91 -11.75 27.47
C LYS A 560 21.19 -10.92 26.39
N ALA A 561 20.82 -11.55 25.27
CA ALA A 561 20.33 -10.90 24.06
C ALA A 561 19.02 -10.12 24.23
N ASP A 562 18.16 -10.48 25.19
CA ASP A 562 16.83 -9.87 25.27
C ASP A 562 16.82 -8.38 25.70
N TYR A 563 17.93 -7.83 26.21
CA TYR A 563 17.97 -6.45 26.75
C TYR A 563 19.26 -5.65 26.49
N THR A 564 20.24 -6.19 25.75
CA THR A 564 21.57 -5.56 25.63
C THR A 564 21.91 -5.21 24.18
N VAL A 565 22.04 -3.91 23.87
CA VAL A 565 22.55 -3.45 22.56
C VAL A 565 24.03 -3.82 22.44
N PRO A 566 24.51 -4.46 21.36
CA PRO A 566 25.89 -4.87 21.21
C PRO A 566 26.84 -3.68 21.00
N THR A 567 28.06 -3.79 21.53
CA THR A 567 29.13 -2.81 21.34
C THR A 567 29.97 -3.20 20.11
N TYR A 568 30.22 -2.24 19.22
CA TYR A 568 31.02 -2.42 18.02
C TYR A 568 32.33 -1.66 18.14
N ARG A 569 33.45 -2.28 17.75
CA ARG A 569 34.72 -1.59 17.49
C ARG A 569 34.74 -1.13 16.04
N PHE A 570 34.86 0.17 15.82
CA PHE A 570 34.92 0.77 14.50
C PHE A 570 36.32 0.59 13.89
N VAL A 571 36.38 -0.01 12.69
CA VAL A 571 37.62 -0.19 11.91
C VAL A 571 37.65 0.82 10.77
N LYS A 572 38.81 1.39 10.49
CA LYS A 572 38.99 2.27 9.33
C LYS A 572 38.97 1.41 8.04
N GLY A 573 37.83 1.37 7.35
CA GLY A 573 37.66 0.54 6.15
C GLY A 573 38.42 1.05 4.91
N GLU A 574 38.97 0.12 4.14
CA GLU A 574 39.44 0.33 2.77
C GLU A 574 38.28 -0.02 1.79
N SER A 575 38.11 0.81 0.76
CA SER A 575 37.02 0.81 -0.24
C SER A 575 35.72 1.54 0.15
N ARG A 576 35.44 2.66 -0.56
CA ARG A 576 34.35 3.61 -0.27
C ARG A 576 33.36 3.81 -1.43
N GLU A 577 33.36 2.92 -2.42
CA GLU A 577 32.64 3.15 -3.69
C GLU A 577 31.52 2.14 -3.99
N SER A 578 31.05 1.36 -3.00
CA SER A 578 29.90 0.47 -3.21
C SER A 578 28.57 1.19 -2.92
N SER A 579 27.57 0.95 -3.77
CA SER A 579 26.18 1.43 -3.57
C SER A 579 25.58 0.94 -2.25
N ALA A 580 25.98 -0.25 -1.80
CA ALA A 580 25.61 -0.82 -0.51
C ALA A 580 26.12 0.02 0.68
N TYR A 581 27.37 0.52 0.63
CA TYR A 581 27.94 1.35 1.70
C TYR A 581 27.31 2.76 1.74
N SER A 582 27.09 3.39 0.57
CA SER A 582 26.37 4.68 0.52
C SER A 582 24.96 4.57 1.10
N ASN A 583 24.26 3.47 0.82
CA ASN A 583 22.92 3.22 1.33
C ASN A 583 22.91 2.90 2.84
N TYR A 584 23.92 2.17 3.33
CA TYR A 584 24.14 1.98 4.77
C TYR A 584 24.27 3.31 5.50
N LEU A 585 25.13 4.19 4.99
CA LEU A 585 25.36 5.50 5.60
C LEU A 585 24.05 6.29 5.67
N GLU A 586 23.22 6.28 4.63
CA GLU A 586 21.96 7.01 4.55
C GLU A 586 20.86 6.58 5.54
N ASN A 587 21.00 5.44 6.22
CA ASN A 587 19.93 4.81 7.03
C ASN A 587 20.32 4.51 8.48
N THR A 588 21.47 5.00 8.93
CA THR A 588 22.00 4.64 10.25
C THR A 588 22.50 5.88 10.98
N PHE A 589 22.43 5.82 12.31
CA PHE A 589 23.19 6.70 13.16
C PHE A 589 24.10 5.88 14.09
N GLU A 590 25.27 6.44 14.38
CA GLU A 590 26.28 5.79 15.19
C GLU A 590 26.69 6.71 16.31
N VAL A 591 26.75 6.17 17.52
CA VAL A 591 27.34 6.83 18.68
C VAL A 591 28.66 6.15 18.96
N ALA A 592 29.77 6.86 18.74
CA ALA A 592 31.11 6.34 18.96
C ALA A 592 31.79 7.02 20.15
N TYR A 593 32.40 6.22 21.01
CA TYR A 593 33.20 6.62 22.15
C TYR A 593 34.68 6.52 21.79
N ALA A 594 35.39 7.64 21.86
CA ALA A 594 36.83 7.71 21.70
C ALA A 594 37.48 7.98 23.07
N ASN A 595 38.44 7.12 23.47
CA ASN A 595 39.17 7.20 24.75
C ASN A 595 38.24 7.17 25.99
N ILE A 596 37.65 6.01 26.33
CA ILE A 596 36.71 5.79 27.46
C ILE A 596 37.40 6.01 28.84
N GLY A 597 37.76 7.25 29.15
CA GLY A 597 38.27 7.71 30.45
C GLY A 597 37.38 8.81 31.04
N GLN A 598 37.82 9.47 32.11
CA GLN A 598 37.07 10.58 32.73
C GLN A 598 36.83 11.77 31.78
N THR A 599 37.68 11.91 30.75
CA THR A 599 37.63 13.00 29.75
C THR A 599 37.38 12.47 28.32
N GLY A 600 36.71 11.32 28.18
CA GLY A 600 36.46 10.70 26.87
C GLY A 600 35.56 11.54 25.96
N HIS A 601 35.74 11.37 24.64
CA HIS A 601 34.99 12.09 23.60
C HIS A 601 33.89 11.20 23.02
N VAL A 602 32.75 11.82 22.67
CA VAL A 602 31.65 11.15 21.98
C VAL A 602 31.48 11.78 20.61
N GLU A 603 31.48 10.96 19.57
CA GLU A 603 31.25 11.36 18.19
C GLU A 603 29.91 10.77 17.71
N LEU A 604 29.21 11.51 16.85
CA LEU A 604 27.92 11.13 16.31
C LEU A 604 28.01 11.09 14.79
N ARG A 605 27.61 9.98 14.16
CA ARG A 605 27.28 9.98 12.73
C ARG A 605 25.77 9.87 12.59
N VAL A 606 25.17 10.69 11.73
CA VAL A 606 23.76 10.56 11.33
C VAL A 606 23.69 10.62 9.82
N GLY A 607 23.25 9.54 9.19
CA GLY A 607 23.28 9.52 7.73
C GLY A 607 24.73 9.56 7.22
N LYS A 608 24.95 10.38 6.19
CA LYS A 608 26.27 10.68 5.61
C LYS A 608 27.07 11.74 6.36
N ASN A 609 26.50 12.33 7.40
CA ASN A 609 27.14 13.42 8.12
C ASN A 609 27.77 12.90 9.41
N HIS A 610 29.04 13.24 9.59
CA HIS A 610 29.75 13.03 10.84
C HIS A 610 29.85 14.34 11.62
N TYR A 611 29.61 14.24 12.91
CA TYR A 611 29.63 15.31 13.88
C TYR A 611 30.62 14.94 14.99
N SER A 612 31.77 15.60 15.00
CA SER A 612 32.63 15.63 16.18
C SER A 612 32.20 16.80 17.07
N ILE A 613 31.97 16.54 18.36
CA ILE A 613 31.62 17.55 19.35
C ILE A 613 32.81 17.73 20.30
N ASP A 614 33.93 18.21 19.76
CA ASP A 614 35.10 18.54 20.57
C ASP A 614 35.01 19.96 21.11
N ASN A 615 35.22 20.12 22.43
CA ASN A 615 35.42 21.39 23.16
C ASN A 615 35.04 22.63 22.33
N TYR A 616 33.76 23.00 22.44
CA TYR A 616 32.95 23.83 21.55
C TYR A 616 33.56 25.11 20.94
N ALA A 617 34.68 25.61 21.45
CA ALA A 617 35.39 26.76 20.89
C ALA A 617 36.48 26.43 19.84
N LEU A 618 36.87 25.16 19.65
CA LEU A 618 37.94 24.79 18.70
C LEU A 618 37.59 23.65 17.71
N GLY A 619 36.49 22.90 17.87
CA GLY A 619 36.41 21.59 17.18
C GLY A 619 35.06 21.04 16.77
N ALA A 620 33.93 21.75 16.92
CA ALA A 620 32.66 21.24 16.39
C ALA A 620 32.74 21.21 14.84
N SER A 621 33.11 20.06 14.27
CA SER A 621 33.31 19.86 12.84
C SER A 621 32.17 19.03 12.24
N MET A 622 31.59 19.55 11.17
CA MET A 622 30.73 18.77 10.27
C MET A 622 31.54 18.47 9.01
N THR A 623 31.71 17.19 8.70
CA THR A 623 32.29 16.74 7.42
C THR A 623 31.23 15.99 6.63
N THR A 624 31.03 16.37 5.37
CA THR A 624 30.18 15.65 4.41
C THR A 624 31.01 14.60 3.66
N ASP A 625 30.32 13.57 3.14
CA ASP A 625 30.76 12.35 2.43
C ASP A 625 32.20 12.29 1.85
N LYS A 626 32.72 13.37 1.25
CA LYS A 626 34.05 13.34 0.61
C LYS A 626 35.23 13.29 1.59
N ALA A 627 35.03 13.61 2.87
CA ALA A 627 36.13 13.73 3.85
C ALA A 627 36.01 12.78 5.06
N PHE A 628 34.85 12.15 5.29
CA PHE A 628 34.69 11.24 6.42
C PHE A 628 35.27 9.86 6.10
N SER A 629 36.20 9.39 6.93
CA SER A 629 36.92 8.12 6.74
C SER A 629 36.55 7.02 7.73
N GLY A 630 35.42 7.19 8.43
CA GLY A 630 35.11 6.44 9.64
C GLY A 630 35.65 7.14 10.90
N PHE A 631 35.19 6.67 12.06
CA PHE A 631 35.68 7.11 13.37
C PHE A 631 37.17 6.79 13.56
N ARG A 632 37.81 7.46 14.53
CA ARG A 632 39.22 7.18 14.86
C ARG A 632 39.41 5.69 15.17
N ASN A 633 40.42 5.08 14.54
CA ASN A 633 40.70 3.64 14.67
C ASN A 633 40.76 3.22 16.15
N GLY A 634 39.94 2.22 16.54
CA GLY A 634 39.83 1.74 17.91
C GLY A 634 38.72 2.39 18.75
N ALA A 635 37.94 3.34 18.21
CA ALA A 635 36.70 3.79 18.84
C ALA A 635 35.72 2.61 19.00
N THR A 636 34.98 2.58 20.10
CA THR A 636 33.90 1.62 20.31
C THR A 636 32.59 2.35 20.43
N GLY A 637 31.47 1.72 20.11
CA GLY A 637 30.19 2.39 20.24
C GLY A 637 29.01 1.55 19.82
N ARG A 638 27.87 2.22 19.66
CA ARG A 638 26.58 1.61 19.37
C ARG A 638 26.07 2.11 18.03
N VAL A 639 25.55 1.19 17.24
CA VAL A 639 24.97 1.46 15.92
C VAL A 639 23.47 1.29 16.04
N TYR A 640 22.74 2.27 15.55
CA TYR A 640 21.28 2.30 15.60
C TYR A 640 20.73 2.60 14.22
N ARG A 641 19.58 1.99 13.90
CA ARG A 641 18.92 2.14 12.61
C ARG A 641 17.66 2.97 12.74
N LEU A 642 17.49 3.91 11.81
CA LEU A 642 16.31 4.77 11.69
C LEU A 642 15.92 4.89 10.22
N ASN A 643 14.68 5.27 9.92
CA ASN A 643 14.26 5.45 8.53
C ASN A 643 14.92 6.71 7.91
N ARG A 644 14.99 6.79 6.57
CA ARG A 644 15.66 7.91 5.88
C ARG A 644 15.05 9.28 6.18
N ALA A 645 13.73 9.34 6.37
CA ALA A 645 13.04 10.59 6.66
C ALA A 645 13.48 11.15 8.01
N GLN A 646 13.56 10.28 9.03
CA GLN A 646 14.10 10.60 10.35
C GLN A 646 15.58 10.99 10.24
N ILE A 647 16.42 10.22 9.54
CA ILE A 647 17.84 10.58 9.33
C ILE A 647 17.99 11.96 8.68
N LYS A 648 17.13 12.31 7.71
CA LYS A 648 17.12 13.62 7.05
C LYS A 648 16.69 14.73 8.01
N GLU A 649 15.63 14.51 8.78
CA GLU A 649 15.13 15.44 9.79
C GLU A 649 16.17 15.68 10.89
N LEU A 650 16.79 14.61 11.39
CA LEU A 650 17.86 14.65 12.37
C LEU A 650 19.07 15.42 11.84
N ASN A 651 19.48 15.14 10.61
CA ASN A 651 20.56 15.86 9.96
C ASN A 651 20.27 17.36 9.86
N GLN A 652 19.04 17.74 9.51
CA GLN A 652 18.64 19.14 9.47
C GLN A 652 18.72 19.78 10.87
N ARG A 653 18.10 19.14 11.87
CA ARG A 653 18.05 19.64 13.26
C ARG A 653 19.45 19.78 13.88
N ILE A 654 20.30 18.76 13.72
CA ILE A 654 21.68 18.77 14.24
C ILE A 654 22.53 19.79 13.49
N THR A 655 22.38 19.91 12.17
CA THR A 655 23.10 20.93 11.38
C THR A 655 22.71 22.34 11.82
N GLU A 656 21.43 22.61 12.04
CA GLU A 656 20.94 23.89 12.56
C GLU A 656 21.49 24.18 13.96
N TYR A 657 21.51 23.17 14.84
CA TYR A 657 22.11 23.25 16.18
C TYR A 657 23.61 23.59 16.11
N ILE A 658 24.40 22.83 15.34
CA ILE A 658 25.85 23.06 15.18
C ILE A 658 26.13 24.42 14.52
N LYS A 659 25.34 24.84 13.53
CA LYS A 659 25.45 26.15 12.88
C LYS A 659 25.21 27.28 13.88
N THR A 660 24.20 27.15 14.74
CA THR A 660 23.87 28.13 15.78
C THR A 660 25.02 28.29 16.77
N ILE A 661 25.60 27.17 17.21
CA ILE A 661 26.72 27.17 18.14
C ILE A 661 27.97 27.80 17.51
N ARG A 662 28.33 27.41 16.28
CA ARG A 662 29.49 27.96 15.55
C ARG A 662 29.41 29.48 15.35
N GLN A 663 28.24 30.01 15.01
CA GLN A 663 28.08 31.45 14.70
C GLN A 663 28.17 32.35 15.94
N ARG A 664 27.77 31.83 17.10
CA ARG A 664 27.57 32.62 18.33
C ARG A 664 28.56 32.31 19.44
N ASN A 665 29.20 31.13 19.40
CA ASN A 665 30.06 30.63 20.46
C ASN A 665 29.36 30.71 21.83
N PHE A 666 28.08 30.35 21.85
CA PHE A 666 27.16 30.41 23.00
C PHE A 666 26.40 29.07 23.08
N PRO A 667 26.96 28.04 23.73
CA PRO A 667 26.33 26.72 23.86
C PRO A 667 25.32 26.71 25.03
N PRO A 668 24.42 25.70 25.13
CA PRO A 668 23.80 25.39 26.42
C PRO A 668 24.89 24.93 27.39
N PHE A 669 25.03 25.58 28.55
CA PHE A 669 26.08 25.26 29.54
C PHE A 669 25.66 24.14 30.50
N ASP A 670 26.63 23.30 30.90
CA ASP A 670 26.45 22.07 31.67
C ASP A 670 26.57 22.35 33.18
N ALA A 671 25.65 21.85 34.01
CA ALA A 671 25.71 21.97 35.47
C ALA A 671 27.00 21.40 36.10
N TRP A 672 27.74 20.56 35.37
CA TRP A 672 29.01 19.97 35.79
C TRP A 672 30.25 20.59 35.14
N GLY A 673 30.07 21.58 34.27
CA GLY A 673 31.17 22.32 33.67
C GLY A 673 31.89 23.22 34.67
N GLY A 674 33.14 23.54 34.38
CA GLY A 674 33.94 24.49 35.16
C GLY A 674 33.29 25.88 35.19
N ILE A 675 33.40 26.58 36.32
CA ILE A 675 32.96 27.97 36.44
C ILE A 675 34.14 28.85 36.06
N GLU A 676 34.01 29.59 34.96
CA GLU A 676 35.08 30.39 34.37
C GLU A 676 34.73 31.88 34.43
N GLU A 677 35.67 32.73 34.86
CA GLU A 677 35.50 34.18 34.90
C GLU A 677 35.37 34.73 33.48
N VAL A 678 34.44 35.67 33.26
CA VAL A 678 34.27 36.36 31.98
C VAL A 678 34.34 37.88 32.13
N THR A 679 34.87 38.53 31.11
CA THR A 679 34.90 40.00 31.00
C THR A 679 34.11 40.45 29.77
N GLU A 680 33.43 41.58 29.89
CA GLU A 680 32.70 42.18 28.78
C GLU A 680 33.67 42.70 27.72
N VAL A 681 33.35 42.45 26.45
CA VAL A 681 34.08 42.94 25.28
C VAL A 681 33.10 43.42 24.23
N SER A 682 33.56 44.19 23.24
CA SER A 682 32.69 44.68 22.16
C SER A 682 31.90 43.54 21.49
N GLY A 683 30.58 43.58 21.65
CA GLY A 683 29.63 42.60 21.12
C GLY A 683 29.69 41.22 21.79
N GLY A 684 29.98 41.14 23.10
CA GLY A 684 29.85 39.92 23.89
C GLY A 684 30.75 39.83 25.14
N PHE A 685 31.17 38.62 25.49
CA PHE A 685 32.02 38.33 26.65
C PHE A 685 33.23 37.47 26.26
N LYS A 686 34.29 37.47 27.07
CA LYS A 686 35.47 36.60 26.91
C LYS A 686 35.92 36.01 28.24
N ILE A 687 36.35 34.75 28.23
CA ILE A 687 36.87 34.07 29.43
C ILE A 687 38.26 34.63 29.83
N VAL A 688 38.40 34.96 31.10
CA VAL A 688 39.63 35.47 31.75
C VAL A 688 40.41 34.31 32.39
N GLY A 689 41.72 34.45 32.64
CA GLY A 689 42.51 33.41 33.35
C GLY A 689 43.22 32.36 32.46
N LYS A 690 43.51 31.17 33.00
CA LYS A 690 44.33 30.11 32.35
C LYS A 690 43.56 29.18 31.40
N SER A 691 42.25 29.39 31.24
CA SER A 691 41.41 28.55 30.36
C SER A 691 41.93 28.56 28.92
N LYS A 692 41.93 27.38 28.26
CA LYS A 692 42.31 27.23 26.85
C LYS A 692 41.32 27.91 25.90
N ASN A 693 40.09 28.17 26.37
CA ASN A 693 39.05 28.82 25.59
C ASN A 693 39.10 30.35 25.78
N LYS A 694 39.52 31.09 24.74
CA LYS A 694 39.56 32.56 24.72
C LYS A 694 38.64 33.17 23.66
N ALA A 695 37.77 32.37 23.05
CA ALA A 695 36.88 32.81 22.00
C ALA A 695 35.80 33.76 22.55
N LYS A 696 35.36 34.72 21.72
CA LYS A 696 34.32 35.69 22.10
C LYS A 696 32.97 34.98 22.16
N ILE A 697 32.26 35.13 23.27
CA ILE A 697 30.92 34.63 23.53
C ILE A 697 29.92 35.73 23.14
N LYS A 698 29.13 35.53 22.07
CA LYS A 698 28.17 36.55 21.61
C LYS A 698 26.84 36.43 22.37
N ALA A 699 26.76 37.14 23.49
CA ALA A 699 25.57 37.23 24.34
C ALA A 699 25.39 38.65 24.89
N THR A 700 24.17 38.96 25.31
CA THR A 700 23.83 40.16 26.10
C THR A 700 23.56 39.77 27.54
N LEU A 701 23.87 40.64 28.49
CA LEU A 701 23.46 40.44 29.88
C LEU A 701 22.05 41.04 30.07
N VAL A 702 21.11 40.24 30.54
CA VAL A 702 19.75 40.66 30.87
C VAL A 702 19.46 40.38 32.33
N GLU A 703 18.74 41.29 32.98
CA GLU A 703 18.37 41.16 34.40
C GLU A 703 16.84 41.09 34.51
N GLU A 704 16.34 40.04 35.14
CA GLU A 704 14.90 39.83 35.34
C GLU A 704 14.68 39.24 36.74
N GLY A 705 13.81 39.87 37.54
CA GLY A 705 13.54 39.41 38.91
C GLY A 705 14.74 39.48 39.88
N GLY A 706 15.79 40.26 39.56
CA GLY A 706 17.01 40.37 40.35
C GLY A 706 18.07 39.30 40.05
N GLU A 707 17.82 38.42 39.08
CA GLU A 707 18.80 37.47 38.56
C GLU A 707 19.34 37.93 37.21
N LYS A 708 20.65 37.78 37.00
CA LYS A 708 21.33 38.12 35.75
C LYS A 708 21.46 36.89 34.87
N PHE A 709 21.26 37.06 33.57
CA PHE A 709 21.39 36.00 32.58
C PHE A 709 22.21 36.48 31.39
N PHE A 710 23.07 35.61 30.87
CA PHE A 710 23.57 35.73 29.50
C PHE A 710 22.47 35.25 28.55
N GLU A 711 22.10 36.08 27.57
CA GLU A 711 21.08 35.78 26.59
C GLU A 711 21.61 35.88 25.15
N SER A 712 21.26 34.89 24.33
CA SER A 712 21.51 34.91 22.88
C SER A 712 20.41 34.16 22.14
N ALA A 713 19.61 34.88 21.36
CA ALA A 713 18.51 34.37 20.53
C ALA A 713 17.55 33.39 21.24
N GLY A 714 17.05 33.81 22.40
CA GLY A 714 16.06 33.05 23.17
C GLY A 714 16.64 31.97 24.08
N ILE A 715 17.96 31.74 24.06
CA ILE A 715 18.65 30.92 25.07
C ILE A 715 19.11 31.84 26.19
N ARG A 716 18.73 31.53 27.43
CA ARG A 716 19.07 32.27 28.66
C ARG A 716 19.84 31.38 29.62
N ILE A 717 20.93 31.90 30.17
CA ILE A 717 21.81 31.17 31.08
C ILE A 717 22.15 32.04 32.28
N PRO A 718 21.98 31.55 33.53
CA PRO A 718 22.33 32.32 34.70
C PRO A 718 23.78 32.81 34.66
N ALA A 719 23.97 34.11 34.88
CA ALA A 719 25.28 34.68 35.12
C ALA A 719 25.60 34.51 36.60
N ILE A 720 26.76 33.92 36.90
CA ILE A 720 27.19 33.69 38.28
C ILE A 720 28.01 34.91 38.71
N GLU A 721 27.53 35.66 39.69
CA GLU A 721 28.28 36.80 40.24
C GLU A 721 29.02 36.39 41.51
N LYS A 722 30.35 36.55 41.52
CA LYS A 722 31.18 36.38 42.72
C LYS A 722 32.10 37.58 42.85
N GLU A 723 32.08 38.25 44.00
CA GLU A 723 32.96 39.39 44.30
C GLU A 723 32.89 40.51 43.22
N GLY A 724 31.70 40.77 42.66
CA GLY A 724 31.48 41.78 41.62
C GLY A 724 31.99 41.40 40.22
N LYS A 725 32.44 40.15 40.03
CA LYS A 725 32.86 39.60 38.75
C LYS A 725 31.83 38.63 38.21
N LEU A 726 31.69 38.61 36.88
CA LEU A 726 30.80 37.70 36.18
C LEU A 726 31.53 36.41 35.83
N PHE A 727 30.87 35.29 36.05
CA PHE A 727 31.34 33.97 35.69
C PHE A 727 30.28 33.28 34.84
N ILE A 728 30.76 32.43 33.93
CA ILE A 728 29.93 31.55 33.12
C ILE A 728 30.32 30.11 33.43
N GLN A 729 29.32 29.26 33.63
CA GLN A 729 29.54 27.82 33.70
C GLN A 729 29.89 27.31 32.30
N THR A 730 30.85 26.39 32.12
CA THR A 730 31.23 25.85 30.79
C THR A 730 30.54 24.52 30.46
N THR A 731 30.83 23.90 29.31
CA THR A 731 30.26 22.59 28.88
C THR A 731 31.32 21.48 28.85
N ASN A 732 30.93 20.23 29.10
CA ASN A 732 31.66 19.04 28.65
C ASN A 732 31.11 18.56 27.28
N CYS A 733 31.98 18.07 26.38
CA CYS A 733 31.62 17.44 25.09
C CYS A 733 30.57 16.33 25.22
N THR A 734 30.62 15.60 26.34
CA THR A 734 29.70 14.52 26.67
C THR A 734 28.24 14.99 26.75
N GLN A 735 27.97 16.12 27.43
CA GLN A 735 26.60 16.63 27.60
C GLN A 735 26.01 17.18 26.29
N GLY A 736 26.86 17.71 25.42
CA GLY A 736 26.48 18.17 24.09
C GLY A 736 25.86 17.10 23.19
N VAL A 737 26.51 15.94 23.16
CA VAL A 737 25.97 14.76 22.47
C VAL A 737 24.73 14.23 23.19
N MET A 738 24.71 14.26 24.53
CA MET A 738 23.54 13.88 25.32
C MET A 738 22.30 14.72 25.02
N ASP A 739 22.47 16.03 24.88
CA ASP A 739 21.38 16.93 24.53
C ASP A 739 20.90 16.68 23.10
N ILE A 740 21.80 16.37 22.17
CA ILE A 740 21.39 15.96 20.82
C ILE A 740 20.62 14.65 20.84
N LEU A 741 21.12 13.65 21.57
CA LEU A 741 20.48 12.34 21.72
C LEU A 741 19.10 12.47 22.38
N ARG A 742 18.99 13.27 23.44
CA ARG A 742 17.73 13.47 24.17
C ARG A 742 16.74 14.34 23.41
N THR A 743 17.19 15.51 22.94
CA THR A 743 16.29 16.52 22.35
C THR A 743 15.93 16.21 20.91
N TYR A 744 16.83 15.57 20.15
CA TYR A 744 16.60 15.32 18.73
C TYR A 744 16.37 13.86 18.39
N LEU A 745 16.92 12.90 19.16
CA LEU A 745 16.78 11.47 18.89
C LEU A 745 15.85 10.73 19.87
N ASP A 746 15.26 11.42 20.86
CA ASP A 746 14.47 10.84 21.97
C ASP A 746 15.18 9.70 22.74
N ILE A 747 16.52 9.70 22.68
CA ILE A 747 17.37 8.77 23.40
C ILE A 747 17.75 9.42 24.72
N ASN A 748 17.00 9.09 25.76
CA ASN A 748 17.29 9.58 27.10
C ASN A 748 18.28 8.65 27.80
N LEU A 749 19.57 8.98 27.71
CA LEU A 749 20.58 8.26 28.49
C LEU A 749 20.60 8.76 29.94
N GLY A 750 20.07 9.94 30.26
CA GLY A 750 20.24 10.59 31.57
C GLY A 750 21.43 11.56 31.58
N ASN A 751 21.71 12.20 32.71
CA ASN A 751 22.82 13.15 32.84
C ASN A 751 24.04 12.44 33.40
N TYR A 752 25.15 12.41 32.65
CA TYR A 752 26.38 11.75 33.07
C TYR A 752 27.61 12.66 32.93
N PRO A 753 28.47 12.70 33.96
CA PRO A 753 29.61 13.61 33.98
C PRO A 753 30.80 13.14 33.12
N SER A 754 30.78 11.92 32.58
CA SER A 754 31.85 11.38 31.72
C SER A 754 31.38 10.31 30.74
N ALA A 755 32.09 10.16 29.62
CA ALA A 755 31.85 9.09 28.64
C ALA A 755 31.92 7.67 29.24
N ASN A 756 32.78 7.44 30.24
CA ASN A 756 32.86 6.16 30.94
C ASN A 756 31.57 5.83 31.73
N MET A 757 30.94 6.82 32.35
CA MET A 757 29.67 6.62 33.06
C MET A 757 28.51 6.35 32.10
N ILE A 758 28.53 6.96 30.91
CA ILE A 758 27.58 6.66 29.83
C ILE A 758 27.75 5.21 29.35
N ASN A 759 28.98 4.80 29.03
CA ASN A 759 29.26 3.43 28.59
C ASN A 759 28.78 2.39 29.63
N ASN A 760 29.07 2.62 30.91
CA ASN A 760 28.59 1.76 32.00
C ASN A 760 27.04 1.72 32.11
N ALA A 761 26.34 2.83 31.82
CA ALA A 761 24.89 2.86 31.82
C ALA A 761 24.29 2.04 30.67
N PHE A 762 24.95 2.06 29.50
CA PHE A 762 24.60 1.21 28.36
C PHE A 762 24.85 -0.28 28.63
N GLU A 763 25.97 -0.63 29.28
CA GLU A 763 26.29 -2.02 29.67
C GLU A 763 25.31 -2.58 30.70
N ARG A 764 24.74 -1.73 31.56
CA ARG A 764 23.78 -2.12 32.60
C ARG A 764 22.31 -2.07 32.15
N GLY A 765 22.04 -1.83 30.87
CA GLY A 765 20.67 -1.75 30.35
C GLY A 765 19.82 -0.62 30.96
N SER A 766 20.46 0.40 31.55
CA SER A 766 19.76 1.51 32.24
C SER A 766 19.25 2.59 31.29
N VAL A 767 19.43 2.38 29.99
CA VAL A 767 19.13 3.32 28.90
C VAL A 767 17.82 2.90 28.23
N ARG A 768 16.89 3.85 28.11
CA ARG A 768 15.67 3.66 27.33
C ARG A 768 15.91 4.12 25.89
N VAL A 769 15.95 3.16 24.97
CA VAL A 769 16.01 3.40 23.51
C VAL A 769 14.56 3.73 23.04
N PRO A 770 14.36 4.64 22.08
CA PRO A 770 13.04 4.89 21.48
C PRO A 770 12.41 3.57 21.00
N TYR A 771 11.10 3.44 21.18
CA TYR A 771 10.34 2.23 20.80
C TYR A 771 10.46 1.85 19.32
N GLU A 772 10.84 2.81 18.47
CA GLU A 772 10.94 2.69 17.02
C GLU A 772 12.38 2.47 16.50
N ALA A 773 13.39 2.65 17.37
CA ALA A 773 14.78 2.41 16.99
C ALA A 773 15.10 0.92 17.16
N VAL A 774 15.29 0.23 16.04
CA VAL A 774 15.66 -1.19 16.06
C VAL A 774 17.13 -1.31 16.44
N ILE A 775 17.38 -1.98 17.57
CA ILE A 775 18.71 -2.41 18.00
C ILE A 775 19.20 -3.46 17.00
N HIS A 776 20.31 -3.18 16.33
CA HIS A 776 20.97 -4.19 15.51
C HIS A 776 21.67 -5.20 16.45
N TYR A 777 21.48 -6.50 16.24
CA TYR A 777 22.20 -7.55 16.97
C TYR A 777 23.50 -7.91 16.27
#